data_AF-A0AAD8ZLN5-F1
#
_entry.id   AF-A0AAD8ZLN5-F1
#
_cell.length_a   1.000
_cell.length_b   1.000
_cell.length_c   1.000
_cell.angle_alpha   90.00
_cell.angle_beta   90.00
_cell.angle_gamma   90.00
#
_symmetry.space_group_name_H-M   'P 1'
#
loop_
_entity.id
_entity.type
_entity.pdbx_description
1 polymer ?
#
loop_
_entity_poly.entity_id
_entity_poly.type
_entity_poly.pdbx_seq_one_letter_code
_entity_poly.pdbx_strand_id
1 'polypeptide(L)'
;MAHAPDPVGEHRGLSWLARRRRRRGRPIVRRSKPLLKQVRTWPAGAISALQDCFEQTTWITFKEAATDGGTVNLEEYTASVTGYISKCIDDVTVSKTITTHPNQKPWMPAEVRMLLRTRDSAFRTGDREALRKTRAKLSRAIREAKRAHAQRIHGHFKDTGDTRRMWEGIQAITNYRKTSPSCDSDAILPDALNDFYARFEAQNNVAAEKSIPPQNDQVLCLRAADVRRTLRGVNPRKAAGPDNIPGRVLRECADQRADVLTDIFNISLNCTVVPTCFKTTTIVTVPKKPTVSCLNNYRSIALTSIIMKCFKRLVMRHIKTQLPPSLDPLQFAYHPNCSTDDAISTTLHLALTHLDKKGTYVRMLFIDFSSAFNTIVPQHLIGRLSLLGLNTSLCNWILDVLTGRPQSVWIGSSTSNTTTVSTGAPQGSVLSPLLFTLLTHDCAAMHSSNHIIKFTDDTTVVGLINKDESAYREEVRELVSWCKVNNLYLNVDKTKEMVVDFRRARRDHSPLAIKGSSVEIIKNIKFLGVHIAENLTWTLNTNSITKRAQQRLYFLRKLREAHLPSPILTTFYRGTVKSILSSCIITWFGNCTAFDRKTLQRIVRTAEKIIGVSLPSITNIYITRCTLESHQH
;
A
#
# COMPACT_ATOMS: atom_id res chain seq x y z
N MET A 1 2.00 78.55 2.43
CA MET A 1 0.60 78.29 2.82
C MET A 1 0.35 76.80 2.63
N ALA A 2 0.65 75.97 3.64
CA ALA A 2 -0.13 75.69 4.85
C ALA A 2 -1.07 74.46 4.68
N HIS A 3 -0.90 73.52 5.62
CA HIS A 3 -1.74 72.39 6.03
C HIS A 3 -1.62 70.99 5.39
N ALA A 4 -1.25 70.05 6.27
CA ALA A 4 -1.18 68.58 6.25
C ALA A 4 -2.57 67.94 6.59
N PRO A 5 -2.71 66.67 7.08
CA PRO A 5 -2.12 65.34 6.78
C PRO A 5 -3.18 64.18 6.63
N ASP A 6 -2.76 63.00 6.10
CA ASP A 6 -3.17 61.57 6.34
C ASP A 6 -4.67 61.11 6.40
N PRO A 7 -5.07 59.78 6.39
CA PRO A 7 -4.28 58.55 6.56
C PRO A 7 -4.61 57.32 5.66
N VAL A 8 -3.72 56.32 5.80
CA VAL A 8 -3.82 54.84 5.69
C VAL A 8 -5.23 54.21 5.81
N GLY A 9 -5.49 53.14 5.04
CA GLY A 9 -6.63 52.24 5.31
C GLY A 9 -6.73 51.00 4.42
N GLU A 10 -6.66 49.84 5.03
CA GLU A 10 -6.65 48.49 4.46
C GLU A 10 -7.86 48.12 3.58
N HIS A 11 -7.61 47.34 2.51
CA HIS A 11 -8.34 46.10 2.18
C HIS A 11 -7.98 45.64 0.75
N ARG A 12 -6.87 44.93 0.59
CA ARG A 12 -6.63 44.04 -0.58
C ARG A 12 -6.74 42.58 -0.17
N GLY A 13 -7.91 42.21 0.37
CA GLY A 13 -8.34 40.82 0.48
C GLY A 13 -9.28 40.47 -0.67
N LEU A 14 -9.12 39.28 -1.26
CA LEU A 14 -10.03 38.64 -2.24
C LEU A 14 -9.81 38.97 -3.74
N SER A 15 -8.63 38.63 -4.29
CA SER A 15 -8.45 38.54 -5.75
C SER A 15 -7.70 37.26 -6.18
N TRP A 16 -8.15 36.09 -5.72
CA TRP A 16 -7.62 34.80 -6.22
C TRP A 16 -8.42 34.22 -7.38
N LEU A 17 -9.56 34.83 -7.75
CA LEU A 17 -10.41 34.37 -8.87
C LEU A 17 -10.50 35.35 -10.05
N ALA A 18 -9.83 36.49 -10.00
CA ALA A 18 -9.99 37.56 -11.01
C ALA A 18 -8.72 37.91 -11.81
N ARG A 19 -7.56 37.30 -11.58
CA ARG A 19 -6.35 37.57 -12.38
C ARG A 19 -5.76 36.31 -13.02
N ARG A 20 -6.46 35.84 -14.07
CA ARG A 20 -5.83 35.23 -15.25
C ARG A 20 -6.18 36.09 -16.45
N ARG A 21 -5.42 37.16 -16.71
CA ARG A 21 -5.31 37.68 -18.08
C ARG A 21 -4.37 36.70 -18.82
N ARG A 22 -4.95 35.69 -19.46
CA ARG A 22 -4.34 34.93 -20.54
C ARG A 22 -5.19 35.14 -21.79
N ARG A 23 -4.50 35.22 -22.94
CA ARG A 23 -5.01 35.37 -24.31
C ARG A 23 -6.39 34.69 -24.51
N ARG A 24 -7.30 35.39 -25.20
CA ARG A 24 -8.68 34.94 -25.54
C ARG A 24 -8.64 33.62 -26.34
N GLY A 25 -8.55 32.49 -25.67
CA GLY A 25 -9.00 31.20 -26.17
C GLY A 25 -10.32 30.86 -25.50
N ARG A 26 -11.35 30.47 -26.25
CA ARG A 26 -12.62 29.98 -25.68
C ARG A 26 -12.30 28.83 -24.71
N PRO A 27 -12.87 28.79 -23.48
CA PRO A 27 -12.62 27.70 -22.57
C PRO A 27 -13.07 26.38 -23.22
N ILE A 28 -12.19 25.38 -23.23
CA ILE A 28 -12.51 24.03 -23.71
C ILE A 28 -13.62 23.47 -22.82
N VAL A 29 -14.86 23.49 -23.32
CA VAL A 29 -16.02 22.91 -22.64
C VAL A 29 -16.03 21.42 -22.93
N ARG A 30 -15.88 20.58 -21.90
CA ARG A 30 -16.05 19.13 -22.09
C ARG A 30 -17.54 18.84 -22.33
N ARG A 31 -17.89 18.30 -23.50
CA ARG A 31 -19.26 17.98 -23.93
C ARG A 31 -19.70 16.54 -23.58
N SER A 32 -19.09 15.90 -22.58
CA SER A 32 -19.49 14.54 -22.18
C SER A 32 -20.82 14.54 -21.42
N LYS A 33 -21.60 13.45 -21.53
CA LYS A 33 -22.85 13.29 -20.77
C LYS A 33 -22.58 13.34 -19.25
N PRO A 34 -23.51 13.86 -18.43
CA PRO A 34 -23.40 13.80 -16.99
C PRO A 34 -23.30 12.35 -16.51
N LEU A 35 -22.39 12.07 -15.58
CA LEU A 35 -22.26 10.74 -14.98
C LEU A 35 -23.21 10.65 -13.78
N LEU A 36 -24.13 9.71 -13.84
CA LEU A 36 -24.96 9.31 -12.70
C LEU A 36 -24.17 8.32 -11.87
N LYS A 37 -24.00 8.62 -10.58
CA LYS A 37 -23.37 7.72 -9.62
C LYS A 37 -24.30 7.51 -8.44
N GLN A 38 -24.70 6.28 -8.20
CA GLN A 38 -25.32 5.93 -6.93
C GLN A 38 -24.25 5.85 -5.83
N VAL A 39 -24.52 6.48 -4.70
CA VAL A 39 -23.63 6.48 -3.53
C VAL A 39 -24.46 6.16 -2.31
N ARG A 40 -24.04 5.15 -1.55
CA ARG A 40 -24.57 4.85 -0.23
C ARG A 40 -24.12 5.91 0.76
N THR A 41 -25.07 6.52 1.45
CA THR A 41 -24.83 7.60 2.41
C THR A 41 -25.28 7.20 3.81
N TRP A 42 -24.51 7.64 4.80
CA TRP A 42 -24.79 7.44 6.22
C TRP A 42 -25.48 8.70 6.76
N PRO A 43 -26.79 8.66 7.03
CA PRO A 43 -27.50 9.80 7.62
C PRO A 43 -26.98 10.13 9.03
N ALA A 44 -27.31 11.33 9.52
CA ALA A 44 -27.02 11.69 10.90
C ALA A 44 -27.72 10.71 11.86
N GLY A 45 -27.02 10.26 12.90
CA GLY A 45 -27.54 9.25 13.84
C GLY A 45 -27.44 7.79 13.37
N ALA A 46 -27.10 7.51 12.11
CA ALA A 46 -27.05 6.14 11.58
C ALA A 46 -26.14 5.19 12.36
N ILE A 47 -25.01 5.69 12.86
CA ILE A 47 -24.09 4.90 13.68
C ILE A 47 -24.65 4.63 15.07
N SER A 48 -25.32 5.60 15.69
CA SER A 48 -25.97 5.41 17.00
C SER A 48 -27.08 4.38 16.88
N ALA A 49 -27.97 4.53 15.89
CA ALA A 49 -29.04 3.57 15.63
C ALA A 49 -28.50 2.14 15.39
N LEU A 50 -27.35 2.03 14.71
CA LEU A 50 -26.69 0.75 14.49
C LEU A 50 -26.07 0.17 15.78
N GLN A 51 -25.50 1.02 16.63
CA GLN A 51 -24.99 0.62 17.95
C GLN A 51 -26.13 0.12 18.83
N ASP A 52 -27.23 0.88 18.92
CA ASP A 52 -28.43 0.52 19.70
C ASP A 52 -29.03 -0.81 19.22
N CYS A 53 -29.13 -0.99 17.90
CA CYS A 53 -29.58 -2.23 17.29
C CYS A 53 -28.70 -3.43 17.70
N PHE A 54 -27.37 -3.28 17.63
CA PHE A 54 -26.44 -4.35 18.01
C PHE A 54 -26.37 -4.60 19.52
N GLU A 55 -26.62 -3.59 20.35
CA GLU A 55 -26.69 -3.71 21.81
C GLU A 55 -27.92 -4.53 22.24
N GLN A 56 -29.05 -4.31 21.57
CA GLN A 56 -30.29 -5.05 21.80
C GLN A 56 -30.30 -6.46 21.16
N THR A 57 -29.31 -6.76 20.31
CA THR A 57 -29.24 -8.02 19.60
C THR A 57 -28.78 -9.14 20.54
N THR A 58 -29.59 -10.19 20.66
CA THR A 58 -29.22 -11.38 21.42
C THR A 58 -28.38 -12.32 20.55
N TRP A 59 -27.07 -12.07 20.47
CA TRP A 59 -26.15 -12.77 19.55
C TRP A 59 -26.07 -14.29 19.71
N ILE A 60 -26.40 -14.81 20.91
CA ILE A 60 -26.37 -16.25 21.19
C ILE A 60 -27.42 -17.02 20.38
N THR A 61 -28.54 -16.39 20.02
CA THR A 61 -29.60 -17.02 19.21
C THR A 61 -29.10 -17.48 17.84
N PHE A 62 -28.17 -16.74 17.22
CA PHE A 62 -27.55 -17.16 15.96
C PHE A 62 -26.68 -18.40 16.13
N LYS A 63 -26.04 -18.57 17.29
CA LYS A 63 -25.23 -19.74 17.60
C LYS A 63 -26.12 -20.95 17.85
N GLU A 64 -27.16 -20.77 18.67
CA GLU A 64 -28.15 -21.81 18.97
C GLU A 64 -28.85 -22.30 17.71
N ALA A 65 -29.27 -21.38 16.83
CA ALA A 65 -29.89 -21.73 15.54
C ALA A 65 -28.94 -22.51 14.61
N ALA A 66 -27.64 -22.24 14.68
CA ALA A 66 -26.62 -22.94 13.91
C ALA A 66 -26.08 -24.19 14.63
N THR A 67 -26.61 -24.57 15.80
CA THR A 67 -26.16 -25.74 16.55
C THR A 67 -27.08 -26.92 16.27
N ASP A 68 -26.52 -27.99 15.73
CA ASP A 68 -27.21 -29.26 15.54
C ASP A 68 -26.45 -30.38 16.24
N GLY A 69 -27.17 -31.23 16.99
CA GLY A 69 -26.57 -32.33 17.75
C GLY A 69 -25.46 -31.92 18.74
N GLY A 70 -25.48 -30.69 19.26
CA GLY A 70 -24.44 -30.15 20.16
C GLY A 70 -23.19 -29.64 19.45
N THR A 71 -23.14 -29.67 18.11
CA THR A 71 -22.03 -29.14 17.31
C THR A 71 -22.46 -27.87 16.58
N VAL A 72 -21.68 -26.80 16.68
CA VAL A 72 -21.98 -25.52 16.01
C VAL A 72 -21.54 -25.60 14.55
N ASN A 73 -22.48 -25.43 13.62
CA ASN A 73 -22.18 -25.21 12.20
C ASN A 73 -21.58 -23.81 12.01
N LEU A 74 -20.25 -23.77 11.94
CA LEU A 74 -19.50 -22.51 11.87
C LEU A 74 -19.79 -21.70 10.59
N GLU A 75 -20.08 -22.35 9.47
CA GLU A 75 -20.45 -21.67 8.21
C GLU A 75 -21.77 -20.93 8.35
N GLU A 76 -22.81 -21.62 8.84
CA GLU A 76 -24.13 -21.06 9.05
C GLU A 76 -24.12 -19.96 10.13
N TYR A 77 -23.43 -20.19 11.24
CA TYR A 77 -23.31 -19.21 12.32
C TYR A 77 -22.66 -17.91 11.81
N THR A 78 -21.54 -18.04 11.08
CA THR A 78 -20.81 -16.87 10.56
C THR A 78 -21.60 -16.16 9.47
N ALA A 79 -22.24 -16.90 8.55
CA ALA A 79 -23.07 -16.34 7.50
C ALA A 79 -24.27 -15.58 8.07
N SER A 80 -24.93 -16.12 9.09
CA SER A 80 -26.06 -15.48 9.76
C SER A 80 -25.65 -14.18 10.47
N VAL A 81 -24.56 -14.20 11.23
CA VAL A 81 -24.05 -13.00 11.92
C VAL A 81 -23.62 -11.92 10.91
N THR A 82 -22.87 -12.29 9.87
CA THR A 82 -22.41 -11.32 8.84
C THR A 82 -23.56 -10.81 7.97
N GLY A 83 -24.53 -11.67 7.66
CA GLY A 83 -25.76 -11.32 6.96
C GLY A 83 -26.63 -10.36 7.76
N TYR A 84 -26.81 -10.61 9.05
CA TYR A 84 -27.52 -9.72 9.96
C TYR A 84 -26.84 -8.34 10.06
N ILE A 85 -25.51 -8.31 10.24
CA ILE A 85 -24.75 -7.05 10.24
C ILE A 85 -24.98 -6.28 8.93
N SER A 86 -24.92 -6.95 7.78
CA SER A 86 -25.17 -6.33 6.48
C SER A 86 -26.59 -5.79 6.37
N LYS A 87 -27.60 -6.54 6.83
CA LYS A 87 -28.99 -6.09 6.88
C LYS A 87 -29.15 -4.82 7.74
N CYS A 88 -28.61 -4.81 8.96
CA CYS A 88 -28.68 -3.62 9.81
C CYS A 88 -27.98 -2.41 9.19
N ILE A 89 -26.87 -2.63 8.46
CA ILE A 89 -26.21 -1.56 7.68
C ILE A 89 -27.14 -1.05 6.57
N ASP A 90 -27.83 -1.94 5.89
CA ASP A 90 -28.76 -1.59 4.82
C ASP A 90 -29.93 -0.75 5.36
N ASP A 91 -30.48 -1.12 6.52
CA ASP A 91 -31.59 -0.45 7.17
C ASP A 91 -31.24 0.98 7.64
N VAL A 92 -30.00 1.22 8.06
CA VAL A 92 -29.55 2.56 8.53
C VAL A 92 -28.94 3.42 7.42
N THR A 93 -28.78 2.92 6.20
CA THR A 93 -28.13 3.65 5.11
C THR A 93 -29.10 4.01 3.99
N VAL A 94 -28.81 5.11 3.28
CA VAL A 94 -29.68 5.61 2.21
C VAL A 94 -28.89 5.74 0.91
N SER A 95 -29.43 5.17 -0.17
CA SER A 95 -28.90 5.32 -1.52
C SER A 95 -29.26 6.68 -2.09
N LYS A 96 -28.24 7.46 -2.50
CA LYS A 96 -28.42 8.75 -3.17
C LYS A 96 -27.80 8.73 -4.55
N THR A 97 -28.58 9.12 -5.56
CA THR A 97 -28.08 9.31 -6.93
C THR A 97 -27.46 10.70 -7.05
N ILE A 98 -26.15 10.73 -7.34
CA ILE A 98 -25.39 11.96 -7.54
C ILE A 98 -25.11 12.12 -9.03
N THR A 99 -25.66 13.16 -9.64
CA THR A 99 -25.32 13.58 -11.01
C THR A 99 -24.08 14.46 -10.98
N THR A 100 -23.01 13.99 -11.62
CA THR A 100 -21.76 14.75 -11.75
C THR A 100 -21.63 15.30 -13.16
N HIS A 101 -21.49 16.62 -13.28
CA HIS A 101 -21.32 17.28 -14.57
C HIS A 101 -19.84 17.51 -14.90
N PRO A 102 -19.41 17.35 -16.18
CA PRO A 102 -17.98 17.43 -16.55
C PRO A 102 -17.32 18.76 -16.20
N ASN A 103 -18.09 19.85 -16.30
CA ASN A 103 -17.63 21.22 -16.08
C ASN A 103 -18.11 21.79 -14.72
N GLN A 104 -18.54 20.93 -13.79
CA GLN A 104 -19.02 21.37 -12.48
C GLN A 104 -17.90 22.04 -11.70
N LYS A 105 -18.10 23.32 -11.36
CA LYS A 105 -17.13 24.07 -10.56
C LYS A 105 -17.18 23.58 -9.11
N PRO A 106 -16.03 23.22 -8.48
CA PRO A 106 -15.99 22.64 -7.13
C PRO A 106 -16.59 23.52 -6.01
N TRP A 107 -16.69 24.83 -6.27
CA TRP A 107 -17.22 25.82 -5.33
C TRP A 107 -18.70 26.14 -5.54
N MET A 108 -19.45 25.46 -6.43
CA MET A 108 -20.87 25.75 -6.66
C MET A 108 -21.82 24.86 -5.83
N PRO A 109 -22.31 25.33 -4.66
CA PRO A 109 -23.33 24.63 -3.88
C PRO A 109 -24.72 24.68 -4.55
N ALA A 110 -25.69 23.95 -3.99
CA ALA A 110 -27.08 23.95 -4.46
C ALA A 110 -27.71 25.35 -4.44
N GLU A 111 -27.45 26.12 -3.39
CA GLU A 111 -27.93 27.49 -3.22
C GLU A 111 -27.50 28.42 -4.37
N VAL A 112 -26.22 28.42 -4.75
CA VAL A 112 -25.70 29.22 -5.87
C VAL A 112 -26.35 28.80 -7.20
N ARG A 113 -26.65 27.50 -7.38
CA ARG A 113 -27.36 27.00 -8.56
C ARG A 113 -28.82 27.46 -8.60
N MET A 114 -29.49 27.49 -7.45
CA MET A 114 -30.86 28.04 -7.36
C MET A 114 -30.88 29.52 -7.72
N LEU A 115 -29.97 30.32 -7.14
CA LEU A 115 -29.87 31.76 -7.43
C LEU A 115 -29.54 32.06 -8.91
N LEU A 116 -28.78 31.18 -9.58
CA LEU A 116 -28.56 31.26 -11.03
C LEU A 116 -29.86 31.06 -11.81
N ARG A 117 -30.65 30.04 -11.46
CA ARG A 117 -31.96 29.77 -12.09
C ARG A 117 -32.94 30.92 -11.86
N THR A 118 -33.01 31.46 -10.64
CA THR A 118 -33.88 32.59 -10.30
C THR A 118 -33.50 33.86 -11.08
N ARG A 119 -32.20 34.14 -11.24
CA ARG A 119 -31.71 35.24 -12.09
C ARG A 119 -32.12 35.03 -13.56
N ASP A 120 -31.93 33.81 -14.08
CA ASP A 120 -32.24 33.50 -15.48
C ASP A 120 -33.75 33.58 -15.74
N SER A 121 -34.57 33.20 -14.76
CA SER A 121 -36.03 33.38 -14.80
C SER A 121 -36.41 34.86 -14.82
N ALA A 122 -35.87 35.66 -13.88
CA ALA A 122 -36.13 37.11 -13.82
C ALA A 122 -35.68 37.86 -15.08
N PHE A 123 -34.62 37.37 -15.74
CA PHE A 123 -34.17 37.90 -17.03
C PHE A 123 -35.16 37.57 -18.16
N ARG A 124 -35.72 36.35 -18.19
CA ARG A 124 -36.70 35.94 -19.21
C ARG A 124 -38.06 36.62 -19.03
N THR A 125 -38.48 36.89 -17.80
CA THR A 125 -39.75 37.55 -17.49
C THR A 125 -39.70 39.07 -17.59
N GLY A 126 -38.54 39.67 -17.87
CA GLY A 126 -38.38 41.13 -18.05
C GLY A 126 -38.41 41.95 -16.75
N ASP A 127 -38.50 41.32 -15.58
CA ASP A 127 -38.57 41.99 -14.28
C ASP A 127 -37.21 42.58 -13.86
N ARG A 128 -37.08 43.90 -14.05
CA ARG A 128 -35.84 44.64 -13.78
C ARG A 128 -35.47 44.67 -12.29
N GLU A 129 -36.46 44.74 -11.39
CA GLU A 129 -36.22 44.83 -9.95
C GLU A 129 -35.80 43.47 -9.38
N ALA A 130 -36.52 42.40 -9.74
CA ALA A 130 -36.13 41.04 -9.38
C ALA A 130 -34.77 40.68 -9.96
N LEU A 131 -34.45 41.10 -11.19
CA LEU A 131 -33.13 40.89 -11.80
C LEU A 131 -32.01 41.59 -11.01
N ARG A 132 -32.22 42.85 -10.58
CA ARG A 132 -31.25 43.59 -9.76
C ARG A 132 -31.02 42.92 -8.40
N LYS A 133 -32.11 42.55 -7.71
CA LYS A 133 -32.08 41.89 -6.38
C LYS A 133 -31.40 40.52 -6.45
N THR A 134 -31.74 39.71 -7.46
CA THR A 134 -31.15 38.37 -7.66
C THR A 134 -29.68 38.45 -8.07
N ARG A 135 -29.26 39.42 -8.90
CA ARG A 135 -27.83 39.64 -9.24
C ARG A 135 -26.99 39.99 -8.01
N ALA A 136 -27.50 40.84 -7.12
CA ALA A 136 -26.80 41.21 -5.88
C ALA A 136 -26.69 40.03 -4.91
N LYS A 137 -27.79 39.27 -4.72
CA LYS A 137 -27.80 38.03 -3.92
C LYS A 137 -26.84 36.98 -4.49
N LEU A 138 -26.90 36.72 -5.80
CA LEU A 138 -26.02 35.78 -6.48
C LEU A 138 -24.54 36.17 -6.34
N SER A 139 -24.20 37.46 -6.48
CA SER A 139 -22.82 37.93 -6.32
C SER A 139 -22.29 37.75 -4.88
N ARG A 140 -23.14 37.92 -3.86
CA ARG A 140 -22.79 37.60 -2.46
C ARG A 140 -22.60 36.10 -2.26
N ALA A 141 -23.57 35.29 -2.65
CA ALA A 141 -23.52 33.84 -2.52
C ALA A 141 -22.32 33.22 -3.26
N ILE A 142 -21.96 33.74 -4.44
CA ILE A 142 -20.74 33.31 -5.15
C ILE A 142 -19.48 33.65 -4.34
N ARG A 143 -19.38 34.86 -3.76
CA ARG A 143 -18.23 35.25 -2.93
C ARG A 143 -18.11 34.39 -1.68
N GLU A 144 -19.21 34.10 -1.01
CA GLU A 144 -19.26 33.22 0.16
C GLU A 144 -18.92 31.78 -0.19
N ALA A 145 -19.51 31.22 -1.25
CA ALA A 145 -19.22 29.86 -1.68
C ALA A 145 -17.75 29.68 -2.10
N LYS A 146 -17.15 30.69 -2.73
CA LYS A 146 -15.71 30.72 -3.03
C LYS A 146 -14.85 30.79 -1.76
N ARG A 147 -15.23 31.62 -0.78
CA ARG A 147 -14.54 31.70 0.52
C ARG A 147 -14.63 30.38 1.29
N ALA A 148 -15.82 29.80 1.40
CA ALA A 148 -16.05 28.51 2.06
C ALA A 148 -15.28 27.37 1.36
N HIS A 149 -15.23 27.38 0.02
CA HIS A 149 -14.42 26.41 -0.72
C HIS A 149 -12.92 26.58 -0.45
N ALA A 150 -12.42 27.82 -0.43
CA ALA A 150 -11.03 28.09 -0.06
C ALA A 150 -10.72 27.62 1.36
N GLN A 151 -11.58 27.92 2.34
CA GLN A 151 -11.44 27.45 3.72
C GLN A 151 -11.44 25.93 3.83
N ARG A 152 -12.28 25.23 3.04
CA ARG A 152 -12.28 23.76 2.97
C ARG A 152 -10.95 23.21 2.45
N ILE A 153 -10.41 23.84 1.40
CA ILE A 153 -9.09 23.47 0.87
C ILE A 153 -8.01 23.70 1.93
N HIS A 154 -8.03 24.81 2.66
CA HIS A 154 -7.10 25.05 3.77
C HIS A 154 -7.28 24.00 4.88
N GLY A 155 -8.52 23.58 5.16
CA GLY A 155 -8.85 22.52 6.11
C GLY A 155 -8.19 21.18 5.79
N HIS A 156 -7.96 20.87 4.51
CA HIS A 156 -7.25 19.65 4.10
C HIS A 156 -5.79 19.58 4.58
N PHE A 157 -5.21 20.71 4.98
CA PHE A 157 -3.82 20.82 5.42
C PHE A 157 -3.64 21.09 6.91
N LYS A 158 -4.73 21.15 7.70
CA LYS A 158 -4.66 21.38 9.15
C LYS A 158 -4.16 20.17 9.93
N ASP A 159 -4.55 18.98 9.50
CA ASP A 159 -4.13 17.71 10.12
C ASP A 159 -2.86 17.21 9.42
N THR A 160 -1.73 17.34 10.10
CA THR A 160 -0.41 16.99 9.58
C THR A 160 -0.19 15.48 9.43
N GLY A 161 -1.04 14.65 10.06
CA GLY A 161 -0.98 13.19 9.97
C GLY A 161 -1.74 12.59 8.78
N ASP A 162 -2.72 13.31 8.20
CA ASP A 162 -3.56 12.79 7.11
C ASP A 162 -2.99 13.16 5.72
N THR A 163 -1.96 12.40 5.31
CA THR A 163 -1.31 12.58 3.99
C THR A 163 -2.28 12.50 2.81
N ARG A 164 -3.37 11.72 2.93
CA ARG A 164 -4.39 11.60 1.88
C ARG A 164 -5.19 12.89 1.75
N ARG A 165 -5.67 13.47 2.86
CA ARG A 165 -6.36 14.78 2.82
C ARG A 165 -5.47 15.86 2.22
N MET A 166 -4.19 15.88 2.60
CA MET A 166 -3.20 16.76 1.99
C MET A 166 -3.12 16.57 0.46
N TRP A 167 -3.09 15.31 -0.02
CA TRP A 167 -3.13 15.02 -1.46
C TRP A 167 -4.45 15.42 -2.14
N GLU A 168 -5.59 15.26 -1.47
CA GLU A 168 -6.90 15.74 -1.95
C GLU A 168 -6.90 17.27 -2.10
N GLY A 169 -6.33 18.00 -1.13
CA GLY A 169 -6.13 19.44 -1.21
C GLY A 169 -5.25 19.84 -2.39
N ILE A 170 -4.16 19.11 -2.64
CA ILE A 170 -3.27 19.35 -3.80
C ILE A 170 -4.00 19.09 -5.11
N GLN A 171 -4.77 18.01 -5.22
CA GLN A 171 -5.57 17.71 -6.40
C GLN A 171 -6.59 18.82 -6.67
N ALA A 172 -7.22 19.35 -5.62
CA ALA A 172 -8.15 20.47 -5.71
C ALA A 172 -7.46 21.76 -6.20
N ILE A 173 -6.25 22.06 -5.73
CA ILE A 173 -5.49 23.27 -6.12
C ILE A 173 -4.94 23.15 -7.55
N THR A 174 -4.42 21.97 -7.91
CA THR A 174 -3.73 21.75 -9.19
C THR A 174 -4.68 21.33 -10.31
N ASN A 175 -5.94 21.03 -10.01
CA ASN A 175 -6.87 20.32 -10.89
C ASN A 175 -6.28 19.00 -11.43
N TYR A 176 -5.34 18.39 -10.70
CA TYR A 176 -4.77 17.12 -11.07
C TYR A 176 -5.84 16.03 -10.91
N ARG A 177 -6.40 15.57 -12.03
CA ARG A 177 -7.25 14.39 -12.09
C ARG A 177 -6.40 13.24 -12.61
N LYS A 178 -6.36 12.15 -11.86
CA LYS A 178 -5.78 10.90 -12.35
C LYS A 178 -6.54 10.53 -13.63
N THR A 179 -5.84 10.42 -14.75
CA THR A 179 -6.41 9.81 -15.95
C THR A 179 -6.72 8.37 -15.58
N SER A 180 -8.00 8.04 -15.42
CA SER A 180 -8.43 6.65 -15.49
C SER A 180 -7.96 6.14 -16.84
N PRO A 181 -7.20 5.04 -16.92
CA PRO A 181 -7.02 4.38 -18.21
C PRO A 181 -8.42 4.12 -18.77
N SER A 182 -8.69 4.56 -19.99
CA SER A 182 -9.82 4.04 -20.74
C SER A 182 -9.51 2.57 -20.99
N CYS A 183 -9.97 1.69 -20.11
CA CYS A 183 -10.16 0.31 -20.50
C CYS A 183 -11.40 0.34 -21.38
N ASP A 184 -11.21 0.18 -22.69
CA ASP A 184 -12.20 -0.58 -23.46
C ASP A 184 -12.24 -1.95 -22.77
N SER A 185 -13.28 -2.17 -21.98
CA SER A 185 -13.41 -3.39 -21.21
C SER A 185 -13.89 -4.47 -22.16
N ASP A 186 -12.95 -5.18 -22.78
CA ASP A 186 -13.25 -6.50 -23.34
C ASP A 186 -13.86 -7.33 -22.22
N ALA A 187 -15.10 -7.79 -22.40
CA ALA A 187 -15.85 -8.51 -21.38
C ALA A 187 -15.12 -9.77 -20.89
N ILE A 188 -14.17 -10.28 -21.68
CA ILE A 188 -13.37 -11.48 -21.45
C ILE A 188 -12.16 -11.20 -20.54
N LEU A 189 -11.71 -9.95 -20.42
CA LEU A 189 -10.48 -9.60 -19.69
C LEU A 189 -10.50 -10.02 -18.20
N PRO A 190 -11.60 -9.85 -17.44
CA PRO A 190 -11.66 -10.31 -16.05
C PRO A 190 -11.43 -11.82 -15.91
N ASP A 191 -12.05 -12.66 -16.75
CA ASP A 191 -11.89 -14.11 -16.72
C ASP A 191 -10.47 -14.52 -17.11
N ALA A 192 -9.92 -13.96 -18.20
CA ALA A 192 -8.54 -14.21 -18.61
C ALA A 192 -7.52 -13.83 -17.53
N LEU A 193 -7.78 -12.76 -16.77
CA LEU A 193 -6.96 -12.39 -15.61
C LEU A 193 -7.14 -13.33 -14.42
N ASN A 194 -8.36 -13.84 -14.20
CA ASN A 194 -8.63 -14.78 -13.13
C ASN A 194 -7.89 -16.10 -13.38
N ASP A 195 -8.00 -16.64 -14.59
CA ASP A 195 -7.26 -17.83 -15.05
C ASP A 195 -5.76 -17.60 -14.96
N PHE A 196 -5.30 -16.42 -15.40
CA PHE A 196 -3.90 -16.06 -15.28
C PHE A 196 -3.43 -16.07 -13.82
N TYR A 197 -4.18 -15.50 -12.87
CA TYR A 197 -3.77 -15.52 -11.46
C TYR A 197 -3.86 -16.89 -10.80
N ALA A 198 -4.79 -17.75 -11.26
CA ALA A 198 -4.99 -19.11 -10.81
C ALA A 198 -4.13 -20.16 -11.54
N ARG A 199 -3.33 -19.79 -12.55
CA ARG A 199 -2.57 -20.72 -13.41
C ARG A 199 -1.65 -21.73 -12.68
N PHE A 200 -1.25 -21.43 -11.44
CA PHE A 200 -0.42 -22.32 -10.64
C PHE A 200 -1.23 -23.42 -9.94
N GLU A 201 -2.57 -23.29 -9.89
CA GLU A 201 -3.46 -24.31 -9.34
C GLU A 201 -3.33 -25.63 -10.10
N ALA A 202 -3.36 -25.56 -11.44
CA ALA A 202 -3.19 -26.74 -12.30
C ALA A 202 -1.82 -27.41 -12.20
N GLN A 203 -0.83 -26.73 -11.58
CA GLN A 203 0.53 -27.25 -11.42
C GLN A 203 0.75 -27.85 -10.03
N ASN A 204 -0.19 -27.68 -9.10
CA ASN A 204 -0.08 -28.24 -7.77
C ASN A 204 -0.63 -29.66 -7.73
N ASN A 205 0.27 -30.62 -7.62
CA ASN A 205 -0.05 -32.04 -7.48
C ASN A 205 -0.09 -32.51 -6.03
N VAL A 206 0.05 -31.59 -5.06
CA VAL A 206 0.09 -31.92 -3.63
C VAL A 206 -1.26 -31.63 -3.00
N ALA A 207 -1.91 -32.66 -2.49
CA ALA A 207 -3.15 -32.55 -1.74
C ALA A 207 -2.91 -31.84 -0.39
N ALA A 208 -3.90 -31.06 0.03
CA ALA A 208 -3.90 -30.44 1.34
C ALA A 208 -4.47 -31.42 2.37
N GLU A 209 -3.65 -31.83 3.32
CA GLU A 209 -4.01 -32.82 4.33
C GLU A 209 -3.71 -32.26 5.71
N LYS A 210 -4.75 -32.22 6.57
CA LYS A 210 -4.62 -31.78 7.96
C LYS A 210 -3.99 -32.89 8.78
N SER A 211 -2.98 -32.54 9.57
CA SER A 211 -2.36 -33.47 10.51
C SER A 211 -3.21 -33.65 11.76
N ILE A 212 -3.20 -34.83 12.36
CA ILE A 212 -3.89 -35.06 13.63
C ILE A 212 -3.12 -34.32 14.75
N PRO A 213 -3.76 -33.39 15.49
CA PRO A 213 -3.11 -32.70 16.60
C PRO A 213 -2.68 -33.66 17.72
N PRO A 214 -1.48 -33.50 18.30
CA PRO A 214 -1.08 -34.27 19.48
C PRO A 214 -1.93 -33.91 20.70
N GLN A 215 -2.00 -34.80 21.70
CA GLN A 215 -2.84 -34.60 22.90
C GLN A 215 -2.54 -33.31 23.69
N ASN A 216 -1.30 -32.81 23.63
CA ASN A 216 -0.86 -31.59 24.33
C ASN A 216 -0.87 -30.34 23.43
N ASP A 217 -1.50 -30.39 22.25
CA ASP A 217 -1.54 -29.27 21.33
C ASP A 217 -2.36 -28.11 21.90
N GLN A 218 -1.71 -26.97 22.17
CA GLN A 218 -2.38 -25.82 22.74
C GLN A 218 -3.06 -25.00 21.65
N VAL A 219 -4.39 -25.07 21.57
CA VAL A 219 -5.14 -24.24 20.63
C VAL A 219 -5.08 -22.77 21.05
N LEU A 220 -4.82 -21.89 20.09
CA LEU A 220 -4.86 -20.45 20.32
C LEU A 220 -6.28 -20.02 20.74
N CYS A 221 -6.40 -19.39 21.90
CA CYS A 221 -7.64 -18.79 22.36
C CYS A 221 -7.51 -17.26 22.39
N LEU A 222 -8.39 -16.57 21.67
CA LEU A 222 -8.43 -15.12 21.59
C LEU A 222 -9.31 -14.53 22.68
N ARG A 223 -8.84 -13.43 23.28
CA ARG A 223 -9.60 -12.65 24.27
C ARG A 223 -10.43 -11.57 23.57
N ALA A 224 -11.65 -11.35 24.05
CA ALA A 224 -12.53 -10.31 23.53
C ALA A 224 -11.91 -8.90 23.57
N ALA A 225 -11.11 -8.60 24.61
CA ALA A 225 -10.37 -7.34 24.70
C ALA A 225 -9.39 -7.12 23.54
N ASP A 226 -8.72 -8.18 23.07
CA ASP A 226 -7.78 -8.11 21.96
C ASP A 226 -8.50 -7.95 20.62
N VAL A 227 -9.63 -8.65 20.45
CA VAL A 227 -10.52 -8.49 19.29
C VAL A 227 -11.06 -7.07 19.23
N ARG A 228 -11.61 -6.56 20.33
CA ARG A 228 -12.11 -5.18 20.48
C ARG A 228 -11.04 -4.15 20.13
N ARG A 229 -9.82 -4.29 20.67
CA ARG A 229 -8.68 -3.40 20.36
C ARG A 229 -8.35 -3.42 18.87
N THR A 230 -8.37 -4.60 18.26
CA THR A 230 -8.08 -4.78 16.82
C THR A 230 -9.15 -4.13 15.96
N LEU A 231 -10.44 -4.27 16.32
CA LEU A 231 -11.58 -3.64 15.65
C LEU A 231 -11.53 -2.11 15.74
N ARG A 232 -11.26 -1.55 16.93
CA ARG A 232 -11.09 -0.09 17.14
C ARG A 232 -9.94 0.48 16.31
N GLY A 233 -8.90 -0.32 16.05
CA GLY A 233 -7.76 0.04 15.20
C GLY A 233 -8.00 -0.05 13.69
N VAL A 234 -9.19 -0.47 13.24
CA VAL A 234 -9.51 -0.56 11.81
C VAL A 234 -9.52 0.82 11.16
N ASN A 235 -8.91 0.94 9.98
CA ASN A 235 -9.04 2.16 9.18
C ASN A 235 -10.47 2.23 8.58
N PRO A 236 -11.30 3.20 8.99
CA PRO A 236 -12.71 3.24 8.59
C PRO A 236 -12.92 3.54 7.09
N ARG A 237 -11.88 4.01 6.40
CA ARG A 237 -11.90 4.37 4.97
C ARG A 237 -11.36 3.26 4.07
N LYS A 238 -10.96 2.11 4.64
CA LYS A 238 -10.49 0.96 3.86
C LYS A 238 -11.66 0.37 3.06
N ALA A 239 -11.41 -0.02 1.81
CA ALA A 239 -12.41 -0.69 0.98
C ALA A 239 -12.86 -1.99 1.65
N ALA A 240 -14.17 -2.24 1.62
CA ALA A 240 -14.78 -3.48 2.08
C ALA A 240 -14.37 -4.66 1.18
N GLY A 241 -14.46 -5.87 1.72
CA GLY A 241 -14.30 -7.10 0.95
C GLY A 241 -15.63 -7.53 0.31
N PRO A 242 -15.72 -8.79 -0.12
CA PRO A 242 -16.94 -9.39 -0.69
C PRO A 242 -18.13 -9.38 0.27
N ASP A 243 -17.86 -9.35 1.58
CA ASP A 243 -18.87 -9.21 2.65
C ASP A 243 -19.53 -7.84 2.68
N ASN A 244 -19.01 -6.84 1.95
CA ASN A 244 -19.51 -5.46 1.91
C ASN A 244 -19.59 -4.74 3.27
N ILE A 245 -19.04 -5.32 4.35
CA ILE A 245 -19.01 -4.71 5.69
C ILE A 245 -17.94 -3.62 5.74
N PRO A 246 -18.30 -2.33 5.90
CA PRO A 246 -17.34 -1.24 5.89
C PRO A 246 -16.49 -1.21 7.16
N GLY A 247 -15.22 -0.83 7.02
CA GLY A 247 -14.31 -0.69 8.17
C GLY A 247 -14.78 0.32 9.23
N ARG A 248 -15.59 1.31 8.82
CA ARG A 248 -16.27 2.24 9.74
C ARG A 248 -17.15 1.49 10.73
N VAL A 249 -17.99 0.58 10.24
CA VAL A 249 -18.93 -0.17 11.09
C VAL A 249 -18.13 -0.99 12.08
N LEU A 250 -17.09 -1.72 11.63
CA LEU A 250 -16.15 -2.48 12.47
C LEU A 250 -15.50 -1.66 13.59
N ARG A 251 -15.12 -0.42 13.31
CA ARG A 251 -14.49 0.46 14.30
C ARG A 251 -15.47 1.07 15.30
N GLU A 252 -16.58 1.63 14.83
CA GLU A 252 -17.50 2.41 15.66
C GLU A 252 -18.38 1.50 16.54
N CYS A 253 -18.79 0.33 16.04
CA CYS A 253 -19.58 -0.64 16.79
C CYS A 253 -18.69 -1.77 17.33
N ALA A 254 -17.44 -1.47 17.69
CA ALA A 254 -16.47 -2.48 18.11
C ALA A 254 -16.84 -3.14 19.44
N ASP A 255 -17.52 -2.40 20.32
CA ASP A 255 -17.86 -2.86 21.67
C ASP A 255 -18.97 -3.90 21.63
N GLN A 256 -20.02 -3.65 20.84
CA GLN A 256 -21.18 -4.54 20.67
C GLN A 256 -20.86 -5.87 19.99
N ARG A 257 -19.81 -5.92 19.15
CA ARG A 257 -19.52 -7.08 18.30
C ARG A 257 -18.24 -7.81 18.66
N ALA A 258 -17.46 -7.30 19.60
CA ALA A 258 -16.22 -7.95 19.98
C ALA A 258 -16.48 -9.37 20.46
N ASP A 259 -17.52 -9.59 21.26
CA ASP A 259 -17.79 -10.89 21.88
C ASP A 259 -18.26 -11.93 20.86
N VAL A 260 -19.25 -11.61 20.02
CA VAL A 260 -19.73 -12.52 18.96
C VAL A 260 -18.63 -12.89 17.97
N LEU A 261 -17.79 -11.93 17.56
CA LEU A 261 -16.66 -12.22 16.66
C LEU A 261 -15.56 -13.03 17.36
N THR A 262 -15.37 -12.84 18.67
CA THR A 262 -14.42 -13.64 19.46
C THR A 262 -14.87 -15.09 19.53
N ASP A 263 -16.16 -15.33 19.76
CA ASP A 263 -16.73 -16.69 19.77
C ASP A 263 -16.54 -17.38 18.41
N ILE A 264 -16.91 -16.71 17.31
CA ILE A 264 -16.68 -17.21 15.94
C ILE A 264 -15.20 -17.52 15.71
N PHE A 265 -14.28 -16.63 16.10
CA PHE A 265 -12.85 -16.85 15.89
C PHE A 265 -12.31 -18.03 16.70
N ASN A 266 -12.75 -18.18 17.95
CA ASN A 266 -12.30 -19.27 18.81
C ASN A 266 -12.88 -20.61 18.36
N ILE A 267 -14.14 -20.68 17.92
CA ILE A 267 -14.71 -21.88 17.29
C ILE A 267 -13.92 -22.23 16.03
N SER A 268 -13.61 -21.24 15.18
CA SER A 268 -12.77 -21.43 13.98
C SER A 268 -11.38 -21.99 14.30
N LEU A 269 -10.72 -21.48 15.34
CA LEU A 269 -9.40 -21.98 15.77
C LEU A 269 -9.49 -23.40 16.35
N ASN A 270 -10.50 -23.68 17.18
CA ASN A 270 -10.72 -25.01 17.78
C ASN A 270 -11.03 -26.08 16.73
N CYS A 271 -11.89 -25.77 15.76
CA CYS A 271 -12.22 -26.70 14.68
C CYS A 271 -11.18 -26.72 13.56
N THR A 272 -10.19 -25.81 13.58
CA THR A 272 -9.20 -25.61 12.50
C THR A 272 -9.83 -25.34 11.13
N VAL A 273 -11.00 -24.70 11.09
CA VAL A 273 -11.80 -24.45 9.87
C VAL A 273 -12.11 -22.96 9.77
N VAL A 274 -12.01 -22.39 8.57
CA VAL A 274 -12.34 -20.99 8.31
C VAL A 274 -13.61 -20.90 7.46
N PRO A 275 -14.60 -20.09 7.87
CA PRO A 275 -15.80 -19.84 7.09
C PRO A 275 -15.50 -19.38 5.67
N THR A 276 -16.27 -19.86 4.71
CA THR A 276 -16.11 -19.57 3.28
C THR A 276 -16.26 -18.06 3.03
N CYS A 277 -17.19 -17.39 3.71
CA CYS A 277 -17.36 -15.93 3.61
C CYS A 277 -16.11 -15.12 4.03
N PHE A 278 -15.25 -15.69 4.88
CA PHE A 278 -13.97 -15.09 5.27
C PHE A 278 -12.83 -15.45 4.31
N LYS A 279 -12.94 -16.56 3.55
CA LYS A 279 -11.99 -16.98 2.51
C LYS A 279 -12.22 -16.28 1.17
N THR A 280 -13.46 -15.94 0.86
CA THR A 280 -13.83 -15.28 -0.40
C THR A 280 -13.03 -14.00 -0.65
N THR A 281 -12.49 -13.87 -1.85
CA THR A 281 -11.60 -12.78 -2.24
C THR A 281 -12.01 -12.16 -3.58
N THR A 282 -12.09 -10.84 -3.65
CA THR A 282 -12.18 -10.13 -4.93
C THR A 282 -10.83 -9.52 -5.28
N ILE A 283 -10.24 -9.94 -6.40
CA ILE A 283 -9.00 -9.38 -6.93
C ILE A 283 -9.31 -8.10 -7.71
N VAL A 284 -8.72 -7.00 -7.27
CA VAL A 284 -8.72 -5.74 -8.02
C VAL A 284 -7.38 -5.58 -8.71
N THR A 285 -7.39 -5.43 -10.02
CA THR A 285 -6.15 -5.27 -10.80
C THR A 285 -5.76 -3.82 -10.95
N VAL A 286 -4.47 -3.53 -10.76
CA VAL A 286 -3.90 -2.19 -10.99
C VAL A 286 -2.73 -2.30 -11.98
N PRO A 287 -2.70 -1.47 -13.04
CA PRO A 287 -1.55 -1.42 -13.94
C PRO A 287 -0.24 -1.09 -13.19
N LYS A 288 0.80 -1.91 -13.38
CA LYS A 288 2.17 -1.67 -12.88
C LYS A 288 2.86 -0.54 -13.65
N LYS A 289 2.48 -0.34 -14.91
CA LYS A 289 3.05 0.64 -15.84
C LYS A 289 1.92 1.41 -16.54
N PRO A 290 2.19 2.62 -17.08
CA PRO A 290 1.17 3.43 -17.76
C PRO A 290 0.60 2.74 -19.01
N THR A 291 1.45 2.03 -19.76
CA THR A 291 1.06 1.21 -20.90
C THR A 291 1.08 -0.26 -20.50
N VAL A 292 -0.02 -0.95 -20.77
CA VAL A 292 -0.18 -2.38 -20.48
C VAL A 292 -0.08 -3.13 -21.80
N SER A 293 0.93 -3.99 -21.95
CA SER A 293 1.10 -4.82 -23.15
C SER A 293 0.79 -6.30 -22.93
N CYS A 294 0.63 -6.75 -21.67
CA CYS A 294 0.41 -8.15 -21.31
C CYS A 294 -0.15 -8.27 -19.89
N LEU A 295 -0.72 -9.44 -19.55
CA LEU A 295 -1.35 -9.70 -18.25
C LEU A 295 -0.38 -9.52 -17.06
N ASN A 296 0.90 -9.83 -17.27
CA ASN A 296 1.97 -9.63 -16.28
C ASN A 296 2.16 -8.17 -15.83
N ASN A 297 1.70 -7.20 -16.61
CA ASN A 297 1.75 -5.79 -16.28
C ASN A 297 0.64 -5.37 -15.31
N TYR A 298 -0.31 -6.25 -14.95
CA TYR A 298 -1.26 -6.01 -13.87
C TYR A 298 -0.70 -6.52 -12.53
N ARG A 299 -0.96 -5.76 -11.46
CA ARG A 299 -0.78 -6.21 -10.08
C ARG A 299 -2.14 -6.58 -9.51
N SER A 300 -2.28 -7.82 -9.06
CA SER A 300 -3.44 -8.30 -8.31
C SER A 300 -3.43 -7.72 -6.89
N ILE A 301 -4.55 -7.17 -6.44
CA ILE A 301 -4.75 -6.76 -5.06
C ILE A 301 -5.96 -7.52 -4.52
N ALA A 302 -5.73 -8.43 -3.59
CA ALA A 302 -6.78 -9.22 -2.94
C ALA A 302 -7.56 -8.36 -1.94
N LEU A 303 -8.83 -8.09 -2.25
CA LEU A 303 -9.79 -7.57 -1.29
C LEU A 303 -10.46 -8.74 -0.56
N THR A 304 -10.00 -9.00 0.66
CA THR A 304 -10.66 -9.93 1.59
C THR A 304 -11.53 -9.18 2.60
N SER A 305 -12.43 -9.89 3.28
CA SER A 305 -13.19 -9.38 4.44
C SER A 305 -12.29 -8.62 5.42
N ILE A 306 -12.78 -7.48 5.93
CA ILE A 306 -12.04 -6.72 6.95
C ILE A 306 -12.05 -7.48 8.28
N ILE A 307 -13.11 -8.22 8.58
CA ILE A 307 -13.19 -9.11 9.76
C ILE A 307 -12.08 -10.15 9.68
N MET A 308 -11.92 -10.82 8.53
CA MET A 308 -10.84 -11.78 8.34
C MET A 308 -9.44 -11.14 8.43
N LYS A 309 -9.28 -9.87 8.01
CA LYS A 309 -8.00 -9.15 8.19
C LYS A 309 -7.70 -8.90 9.68
N CYS A 310 -8.72 -8.64 10.50
CA CYS A 310 -8.56 -8.53 11.95
C CYS A 310 -8.17 -9.88 12.56
N PHE A 311 -8.86 -10.96 12.17
CA PHE A 311 -8.57 -12.30 12.64
C PHE A 311 -7.13 -12.72 12.30
N LYS A 312 -6.72 -12.60 11.04
CA LYS A 312 -5.34 -12.86 10.59
C LYS A 312 -4.31 -12.02 11.33
N ARG A 313 -4.63 -10.79 11.74
CA ARG A 313 -3.70 -9.94 12.50
C ARG A 313 -3.50 -10.44 13.93
N LEU A 314 -4.55 -10.93 14.58
CA LEU A 314 -4.47 -11.52 15.90
C LEU A 314 -3.62 -12.79 15.88
N VAL A 315 -3.87 -13.67 14.91
CA VAL A 315 -3.09 -14.90 14.71
C VAL A 315 -1.63 -14.58 14.35
N MET A 316 -1.40 -13.62 13.45
CA MET A 316 -0.04 -13.18 13.10
C MET A 316 0.76 -12.69 14.32
N ARG A 317 0.11 -11.96 15.24
CA ARG A 317 0.75 -11.52 16.49
C ARG A 317 1.17 -12.72 17.35
N HIS A 318 0.32 -13.73 17.46
CA HIS A 318 0.63 -14.95 18.20
C HIS A 318 1.77 -15.76 17.55
N ILE A 319 1.76 -15.94 16.22
CA ILE A 319 2.86 -16.60 15.50
C ILE A 319 4.18 -15.90 15.81
N LYS A 320 4.22 -14.57 15.72
CA LYS A 320 5.43 -13.79 16.01
C LYS A 320 5.95 -13.95 17.44
N THR A 321 5.09 -14.25 18.41
CA THR A 321 5.53 -14.52 19.79
C THR A 321 6.10 -15.92 19.99
N GLN A 322 5.83 -16.86 19.09
CA GLN A 322 6.36 -18.22 19.14
C GLN A 322 7.68 -18.39 18.38
N LEU A 323 7.99 -17.47 17.45
CA LEU A 323 9.21 -17.55 16.65
C LEU A 323 10.43 -17.03 17.42
N PRO A 324 11.61 -17.68 17.28
CA PRO A 324 12.82 -17.21 17.92
C PRO A 324 13.28 -15.88 17.28
N PRO A 325 13.80 -14.93 18.07
CA PRO A 325 14.29 -13.65 17.55
C PRO A 325 15.51 -13.80 16.63
N SER A 326 16.25 -14.91 16.74
CA SER A 326 17.41 -15.26 15.91
C SER A 326 17.05 -16.01 14.62
N LEU A 327 15.76 -16.20 14.32
CA LEU A 327 15.34 -16.88 13.10
C LEU A 327 15.82 -16.11 11.88
N ASP A 328 16.63 -16.77 11.04
CA ASP A 328 17.04 -16.26 9.71
C ASP A 328 17.59 -14.82 9.75
N PRO A 329 18.80 -14.59 10.32
CA PRO A 329 19.32 -13.25 10.59
C PRO A 329 19.57 -12.39 9.34
N LEU A 330 19.60 -13.00 8.15
CA LEU A 330 19.74 -12.30 6.86
C LEU A 330 18.39 -12.06 6.16
N GLN A 331 17.27 -12.33 6.85
CA GLN A 331 15.93 -11.89 6.47
C GLN A 331 15.57 -10.61 7.23
N PHE A 332 15.45 -9.52 6.50
CA PHE A 332 15.19 -8.21 7.09
C PHE A 332 13.70 -7.85 7.08
N ALA A 333 12.89 -8.50 6.24
CA ALA A 333 11.46 -8.21 6.20
C ALA A 333 10.73 -8.85 7.39
N TYR A 334 9.74 -8.12 7.93
CA TYR A 334 8.87 -8.57 9.04
C TYR A 334 9.56 -8.85 10.37
N HIS A 335 10.89 -8.65 10.47
CA HIS A 335 11.60 -8.54 11.73
C HIS A 335 11.35 -7.17 12.39
N PRO A 336 11.08 -7.13 13.71
CA PRO A 336 11.03 -5.88 14.45
C PRO A 336 12.37 -5.14 14.30
N ASN A 337 12.31 -3.82 14.16
CA ASN A 337 13.49 -2.95 14.07
C ASN A 337 14.42 -3.26 12.88
N CYS A 338 13.92 -3.91 11.83
CA CYS A 338 14.62 -4.06 10.57
C CYS A 338 13.89 -3.30 9.45
N SER A 339 14.68 -2.78 8.53
CA SER A 339 14.26 -1.92 7.42
C SER A 339 14.97 -2.32 6.13
N THR A 340 14.57 -1.69 5.03
CA THR A 340 15.31 -1.80 3.76
C THR A 340 16.73 -1.25 3.89
N ASP A 341 16.96 -0.29 4.80
CA ASP A 341 18.25 0.35 5.00
C ASP A 341 19.25 -0.65 5.57
N ASP A 342 18.81 -1.54 6.46
CA ASP A 342 19.63 -2.59 7.07
C ASP A 342 20.05 -3.63 6.04
N ALA A 343 19.11 -4.14 5.25
CA ALA A 343 19.42 -5.11 4.19
C ALA A 343 20.45 -4.56 3.19
N ILE A 344 20.28 -3.31 2.75
CA ILE A 344 21.21 -2.64 1.85
C ILE A 344 22.56 -2.40 2.54
N SER A 345 22.56 -1.91 3.79
CA SER A 345 23.78 -1.64 4.56
C SER A 345 24.59 -2.90 4.77
N THR A 346 23.96 -4.01 5.18
CA THR A 346 24.62 -5.31 5.35
C THR A 346 25.19 -5.82 4.04
N THR A 347 24.43 -5.74 2.93
CA THR A 347 24.91 -6.11 1.59
C THR A 347 26.18 -5.35 1.22
N LEU A 348 26.16 -4.03 1.38
CA LEU A 348 27.28 -3.15 1.04
C LEU A 348 28.46 -3.34 1.99
N HIS A 349 28.21 -3.53 3.28
CA HIS A 349 29.25 -3.78 4.27
C HIS A 349 30.02 -5.06 3.94
N LEU A 350 29.33 -6.17 3.71
CA LEU A 350 29.94 -7.44 3.28
C LEU A 350 30.81 -7.25 2.02
N ALA A 351 30.29 -6.53 1.04
CA ALA A 351 31.01 -6.28 -0.20
C ALA A 351 32.26 -5.41 0.01
N LEU A 352 32.12 -4.26 0.67
CA LEU A 352 33.20 -3.30 0.90
C LEU A 352 34.33 -3.93 1.75
N THR A 353 33.98 -4.59 2.86
CA THR A 353 34.95 -5.26 3.74
C THR A 353 35.73 -6.36 3.00
N HIS A 354 35.11 -7.04 2.04
CA HIS A 354 35.82 -8.03 1.22
C HIS A 354 36.70 -7.39 0.15
N LEU A 355 36.28 -6.28 -0.45
CA LEU A 355 37.02 -5.53 -1.48
C LEU A 355 38.27 -4.83 -0.94
N ASP A 356 38.34 -4.57 0.37
CA ASP A 356 39.56 -4.07 1.03
C ASP A 356 40.72 -5.09 0.98
N LYS A 357 40.42 -6.37 0.75
CA LYS A 357 41.44 -7.41 0.59
C LYS A 357 42.03 -7.38 -0.83
N LYS A 358 43.36 -7.51 -0.94
CA LYS A 358 44.03 -7.46 -2.24
C LYS A 358 43.64 -8.66 -3.13
N GLY A 359 43.32 -8.37 -4.39
CA GLY A 359 43.09 -9.41 -5.41
C GLY A 359 41.72 -10.09 -5.35
N THR A 360 40.80 -9.61 -4.51
CA THR A 360 39.42 -10.09 -4.39
C THR A 360 38.46 -9.26 -5.25
N TYR A 361 37.24 -9.79 -5.44
CA TYR A 361 36.12 -9.07 -6.06
C TYR A 361 34.80 -9.65 -5.55
N VAL A 362 33.67 -9.00 -5.84
CA VAL A 362 32.35 -9.42 -5.35
C VAL A 362 31.39 -9.64 -6.52
N ARG A 363 30.59 -10.70 -6.46
CA ARG A 363 29.46 -10.93 -7.37
C ARG A 363 28.15 -10.86 -6.56
N MET A 364 27.16 -10.19 -7.11
CA MET A 364 25.82 -10.04 -6.50
C MET A 364 24.77 -10.50 -7.49
N LEU A 365 24.07 -11.59 -7.17
CA LEU A 365 22.95 -12.09 -7.97
C LEU A 365 21.64 -11.62 -7.35
N PHE A 366 20.92 -10.76 -8.06
CA PHE A 366 19.61 -10.26 -7.66
C PHE A 366 18.53 -11.10 -8.31
N ILE A 367 17.79 -11.86 -7.51
CA ILE A 367 16.83 -12.85 -7.96
C ILE A 367 15.43 -12.25 -8.05
N ASP A 368 14.75 -12.51 -9.16
CA ASP A 368 13.32 -12.21 -9.32
C ASP A 368 12.53 -13.52 -9.42
N PHE A 369 11.57 -13.71 -8.50
CA PHE A 369 10.64 -14.82 -8.57
C PHE A 369 9.43 -14.47 -9.45
N SER A 370 9.04 -15.41 -10.30
CA SER A 370 7.81 -15.33 -11.10
C SER A 370 6.59 -15.54 -10.22
N SER A 371 6.02 -14.44 -9.72
CA SER A 371 4.77 -14.46 -8.95
C SER A 371 4.86 -15.24 -7.64
N ALA A 372 5.95 -15.08 -6.89
CA ALA A 372 6.33 -15.86 -5.69
C ALA A 372 5.17 -16.24 -4.77
N PHE A 373 4.33 -15.28 -4.39
CA PHE A 373 3.19 -15.53 -3.50
C PHE A 373 2.16 -16.51 -4.06
N ASN A 374 1.95 -16.53 -5.37
CA ASN A 374 0.95 -17.40 -6.00
C ASN A 374 1.46 -18.83 -6.19
N THR A 375 2.77 -19.09 -6.00
CA THR A 375 3.37 -20.41 -6.23
C THR A 375 3.55 -21.22 -4.95
N ILE A 376 3.29 -20.62 -3.78
CA ILE A 376 3.37 -21.31 -2.49
C ILE A 376 2.43 -22.52 -2.49
N VAL A 377 2.96 -23.70 -2.24
CA VAL A 377 2.16 -24.91 -1.98
C VAL A 377 1.83 -24.96 -0.49
N PRO A 378 0.55 -24.82 -0.06
CA PRO A 378 0.22 -24.74 1.35
C PRO A 378 0.71 -25.94 2.16
N GLN A 379 0.63 -27.17 1.62
CA GLN A 379 1.09 -28.37 2.32
C GLN A 379 2.58 -28.31 2.69
N HIS A 380 3.44 -27.87 1.76
CA HIS A 380 4.88 -27.70 2.02
C HIS A 380 5.16 -26.60 3.06
N LEU A 381 4.41 -25.50 2.99
CA LEU A 381 4.51 -24.43 3.97
C LEU A 381 4.20 -24.95 5.39
N ILE A 382 3.11 -25.71 5.56
CA ILE A 382 2.72 -26.22 6.88
C ILE A 382 3.76 -27.21 7.44
N GLY A 383 4.37 -28.04 6.60
CA GLY A 383 5.50 -28.88 7.03
C GLY A 383 6.63 -28.06 7.64
N ARG A 384 7.01 -26.94 6.99
CA ARG A 384 8.05 -26.03 7.49
C ARG A 384 7.64 -25.29 8.77
N LEU A 385 6.39 -24.85 8.87
CA LEU A 385 5.88 -24.23 10.10
C LEU A 385 5.91 -25.20 11.28
N SER A 386 5.61 -26.48 11.04
CA SER A 386 5.67 -27.51 12.08
C SER A 386 7.11 -27.75 12.55
N LEU A 387 8.09 -27.74 11.63
CA LEU A 387 9.52 -27.81 11.98
C LEU A 387 10.01 -26.61 12.80
N LEU A 388 9.40 -25.45 12.62
CA LEU A 388 9.66 -24.25 13.42
C LEU A 388 8.98 -24.28 14.81
N GLY A 389 8.27 -25.36 15.14
CA GLY A 389 7.63 -25.53 16.45
C GLY A 389 6.26 -24.87 16.56
N LEU A 390 5.61 -24.51 15.45
CA LEU A 390 4.21 -24.05 15.51
C LEU A 390 3.27 -25.24 15.76
N ASN A 391 2.28 -24.98 16.62
CA ASN A 391 1.26 -25.95 17.02
C ASN A 391 0.49 -26.53 15.82
N THR A 392 0.14 -27.82 15.88
CA THR A 392 -0.48 -28.55 14.75
C THR A 392 -1.84 -27.97 14.38
N SER A 393 -2.65 -27.57 15.36
CA SER A 393 -3.96 -26.95 15.16
C SER A 393 -3.83 -25.60 14.45
N LEU A 394 -2.80 -24.81 14.80
CA LEU A 394 -2.53 -23.54 14.14
C LEU A 394 -2.07 -23.75 12.69
N CYS A 395 -1.21 -24.74 12.47
CA CYS A 395 -0.79 -25.21 11.15
C CYS A 395 -1.99 -25.63 10.29
N ASN A 396 -2.90 -26.46 10.81
CA ASN A 396 -4.13 -26.88 10.12
C ASN A 396 -5.06 -25.70 9.82
N TRP A 397 -5.17 -24.75 10.75
CA TRP A 397 -5.96 -23.54 10.52
C TRP A 397 -5.34 -22.68 9.40
N ILE A 398 -4.01 -22.52 9.37
CA ILE A 398 -3.31 -21.81 8.27
C ILE A 398 -3.50 -22.56 6.94
N LEU A 399 -3.50 -23.89 6.95
CA LEU A 399 -3.80 -24.70 5.76
C LEU A 399 -5.19 -24.32 5.23
N ASP A 400 -6.21 -24.36 6.09
CA ASP A 400 -7.59 -24.02 5.73
C ASP A 400 -7.74 -22.57 5.25
N VAL A 401 -7.01 -21.63 5.85
CA VAL A 401 -6.92 -20.23 5.39
C VAL A 401 -6.41 -20.14 3.95
N LEU A 402 -5.52 -21.05 3.54
CA LEU A 402 -4.84 -21.00 2.26
C LEU A 402 -5.48 -21.87 1.17
N THR A 403 -6.33 -22.82 1.54
CA THR A 403 -6.94 -23.79 0.63
C THR A 403 -8.44 -23.53 0.41
N GLY A 404 -8.98 -23.99 -0.72
CA GLY A 404 -10.42 -23.91 -0.99
C GLY A 404 -10.96 -22.47 -0.98
N ARG A 405 -10.18 -21.51 -1.49
CA ARG A 405 -10.55 -20.08 -1.44
C ARG A 405 -11.29 -19.68 -2.71
N PRO A 406 -12.55 -19.21 -2.63
CA PRO A 406 -13.22 -18.63 -3.78
C PRO A 406 -12.58 -17.28 -4.15
N GLN A 407 -12.21 -17.11 -5.41
CA GLN A 407 -11.72 -15.83 -5.93
C GLN A 407 -12.45 -15.40 -7.20
N SER A 408 -12.62 -14.08 -7.37
CA SER A 408 -13.06 -13.47 -8.62
C SER A 408 -12.27 -12.18 -8.90
N VAL A 409 -12.15 -11.79 -10.16
CA VAL A 409 -11.46 -10.56 -10.59
C VAL A 409 -12.50 -9.49 -10.94
N TRP A 410 -12.34 -8.29 -10.38
CA TRP A 410 -13.22 -7.14 -10.64
C TRP A 410 -12.45 -6.01 -11.33
N ILE A 411 -12.93 -5.61 -12.51
CA ILE A 411 -12.35 -4.54 -13.34
C ILE A 411 -13.45 -3.66 -13.90
N GLY A 412 -13.43 -2.37 -13.54
CA GLY A 412 -14.43 -1.41 -14.00
C GLY A 412 -15.82 -1.78 -13.49
N SER A 413 -16.71 -2.16 -14.39
CA SER A 413 -18.07 -2.62 -14.09
C SER A 413 -18.25 -4.14 -14.21
N SER A 414 -17.23 -4.87 -14.63
CA SER A 414 -17.32 -6.30 -14.93
C SER A 414 -16.60 -7.13 -13.86
N THR A 415 -17.16 -8.29 -13.53
CA THR A 415 -16.60 -9.26 -12.58
C THR A 415 -16.49 -10.60 -13.30
N SER A 416 -15.39 -11.31 -13.10
CA SER A 416 -15.18 -12.66 -13.64
C SER A 416 -16.08 -13.69 -12.96
N ASN A 417 -16.13 -14.89 -13.53
CA ASN A 417 -16.58 -16.08 -12.82
C ASN A 417 -15.72 -16.34 -11.56
N THR A 418 -16.29 -17.08 -10.61
CA THR A 418 -15.59 -17.48 -9.39
C THR A 418 -14.77 -18.74 -9.64
N THR A 419 -13.50 -18.70 -9.27
CA THR A 419 -12.58 -19.85 -9.31
C THR A 419 -12.11 -20.16 -7.90
N THR A 420 -12.15 -21.43 -7.51
CA THR A 420 -11.60 -21.87 -6.22
C THR A 420 -10.11 -22.14 -6.36
N VAL A 421 -9.30 -21.57 -5.46
CA VAL A 421 -7.84 -21.67 -5.48
C VAL A 421 -7.34 -22.25 -4.16
N SER A 422 -6.52 -23.29 -4.24
CA SER A 422 -5.84 -23.91 -3.10
C SER A 422 -4.31 -23.76 -3.15
N THR A 423 -3.81 -22.98 -4.10
CA THR A 423 -2.39 -22.62 -4.22
C THR A 423 -2.13 -21.16 -3.93
N GLY A 424 -0.91 -20.87 -3.46
CA GLY A 424 -0.45 -19.53 -3.19
C GLY A 424 -1.03 -18.88 -1.94
N ALA A 425 -0.63 -17.65 -1.68
CA ALA A 425 -1.13 -16.80 -0.61
C ALA A 425 -1.62 -15.45 -1.18
N PRO A 426 -2.79 -14.92 -0.74
CA PRO A 426 -3.42 -13.80 -1.43
C PRO A 426 -2.60 -12.50 -1.29
N GLN A 427 -2.27 -11.87 -2.41
CA GLN A 427 -1.48 -10.64 -2.41
C GLN A 427 -2.23 -9.47 -1.76
N GLY A 428 -1.72 -8.98 -0.62
CA GLY A 428 -2.38 -7.95 0.20
C GLY A 428 -3.10 -8.49 1.43
N SER A 429 -3.03 -9.81 1.68
CA SER A 429 -3.37 -10.38 2.98
C SER A 429 -2.37 -9.96 4.05
N VAL A 430 -2.82 -9.90 5.30
CA VAL A 430 -1.97 -9.53 6.45
C VAL A 430 -0.94 -10.61 6.74
N LEU A 431 -1.32 -11.88 6.56
CA LEU A 431 -0.51 -13.03 6.96
C LEU A 431 0.45 -13.50 5.87
N SER A 432 0.09 -13.34 4.58
CA SER A 432 0.85 -13.88 3.44
C SER A 432 2.33 -13.51 3.41
N PRO A 433 2.73 -12.26 3.70
CA PRO A 433 4.15 -11.92 3.70
C PRO A 433 4.96 -12.60 4.82
N LEU A 434 4.39 -12.73 6.02
CA LEU A 434 5.03 -13.47 7.10
C LEU A 434 5.18 -14.94 6.72
N LEU A 435 4.14 -15.55 6.15
CA LEU A 435 4.20 -16.94 5.72
C LEU A 435 5.23 -17.17 4.61
N PHE A 436 5.42 -16.21 3.71
CA PHE A 436 6.49 -16.30 2.72
C PHE A 436 7.88 -16.24 3.37
N THR A 437 8.09 -15.34 4.33
CA THR A 437 9.33 -15.29 5.12
C THR A 437 9.59 -16.61 5.85
N LEU A 438 8.57 -17.21 6.47
CA LEU A 438 8.71 -18.51 7.14
C LEU A 438 8.90 -19.66 6.16
N LEU A 439 8.31 -19.57 4.95
CA LEU A 439 8.59 -20.51 3.88
C LEU A 439 10.07 -20.47 3.55
N THR A 440 10.69 -19.29 3.40
CA THR A 440 12.07 -19.18 2.91
C THR A 440 13.14 -19.14 4.02
N HIS A 441 12.80 -19.50 5.26
CA HIS A 441 13.69 -19.35 6.41
C HIS A 441 14.96 -20.23 6.32
N ASP A 442 14.84 -21.43 5.74
CA ASP A 442 15.93 -22.40 5.57
C ASP A 442 16.76 -22.15 4.29
N CYS A 443 16.40 -21.13 3.50
CA CYS A 443 17.18 -20.67 2.36
C CYS A 443 18.43 -19.91 2.87
N ALA A 444 19.43 -20.66 3.29
CA ALA A 444 20.70 -20.16 3.84
C ALA A 444 21.87 -20.51 2.91
N ALA A 445 22.95 -19.73 3.02
CA ALA A 445 24.17 -19.99 2.26
C ALA A 445 24.88 -21.25 2.76
N MET A 446 25.36 -22.09 1.84
CA MET A 446 26.15 -23.28 2.18
C MET A 446 27.60 -22.95 2.49
N HIS A 447 28.15 -21.95 1.80
CA HIS A 447 29.55 -21.55 1.95
C HIS A 447 29.67 -20.24 2.73
N SER A 448 30.67 -20.14 3.62
CA SER A 448 30.94 -18.92 4.40
C SER A 448 31.37 -17.72 3.55
N SER A 449 31.81 -17.96 2.31
CA SER A 449 32.09 -16.92 1.33
C SER A 449 30.84 -16.38 0.64
N ASN A 450 29.66 -16.95 0.88
CA ASN A 450 28.41 -16.55 0.28
C ASN A 450 27.41 -16.12 1.34
N HIS A 451 26.55 -15.16 0.99
CA HIS A 451 25.50 -14.67 1.87
C HIS A 451 24.21 -14.54 1.08
N ILE A 452 23.10 -15.05 1.61
CA ILE A 452 21.77 -14.92 1.01
C ILE A 452 20.98 -13.89 1.81
N ILE A 453 20.80 -12.71 1.23
CA ILE A 453 20.10 -11.58 1.83
C ILE A 453 18.67 -11.56 1.32
N LYS A 454 17.70 -11.56 2.23
CA LYS A 454 16.27 -11.66 1.92
C LYS A 454 15.51 -10.44 2.44
N PHE A 455 14.61 -9.94 1.62
CA PHE A 455 13.58 -8.98 2.01
C PHE A 455 12.28 -9.39 1.34
N THR A 456 11.46 -10.16 2.04
CA THR A 456 10.31 -10.87 1.45
C THR A 456 10.73 -11.76 0.28
N ASP A 457 10.19 -11.51 -0.91
CA ASP A 457 10.50 -12.15 -2.19
C ASP A 457 11.78 -11.62 -2.85
N ASP A 458 12.26 -10.42 -2.50
CA ASP A 458 13.54 -9.92 -3.01
C ASP A 458 14.68 -10.70 -2.34
N THR A 459 15.39 -11.52 -3.12
CA THR A 459 16.52 -12.35 -2.65
C THR A 459 17.79 -11.98 -3.40
N THR A 460 18.89 -11.78 -2.68
CA THR A 460 20.19 -11.44 -3.24
C THR A 460 21.25 -12.40 -2.72
N VAL A 461 21.98 -13.05 -3.63
CA VAL A 461 23.16 -13.85 -3.28
C VAL A 461 24.39 -12.97 -3.44
N VAL A 462 25.18 -12.82 -2.38
CA VAL A 462 26.44 -12.07 -2.37
C VAL A 462 27.59 -13.07 -2.27
N GLY A 463 28.34 -13.23 -3.35
CA GLY A 463 29.54 -14.06 -3.42
C GLY A 463 30.81 -13.24 -3.21
N LEU A 464 31.57 -13.58 -2.17
CA LEU A 464 32.84 -12.96 -1.81
C LEU A 464 33.99 -13.74 -2.46
N ILE A 465 34.43 -13.31 -3.65
CA ILE A 465 35.31 -14.11 -4.48
C ILE A 465 36.79 -13.84 -4.18
N ASN A 466 37.56 -14.92 -3.99
CA ASN A 466 39.01 -14.89 -3.86
C ASN A 466 39.65 -15.93 -4.78
N LYS A 467 40.09 -15.48 -5.97
CA LYS A 467 40.65 -16.29 -7.08
C LYS A 467 39.69 -17.32 -7.69
N ASP A 468 38.99 -18.10 -6.88
CA ASP A 468 38.04 -19.14 -7.28
C ASP A 468 36.59 -18.72 -7.01
N GLU A 469 35.72 -18.96 -7.98
CA GLU A 469 34.27 -18.66 -7.93
C GLU A 469 33.39 -19.92 -7.82
N SER A 470 33.99 -21.09 -7.67
CA SER A 470 33.28 -22.38 -7.62
C SER A 470 32.24 -22.42 -6.49
N ALA A 471 32.59 -21.94 -5.30
CA ALA A 471 31.67 -21.86 -4.16
C ALA A 471 30.44 -20.99 -4.46
N TYR A 472 30.60 -19.87 -5.14
CA TYR A 472 29.48 -19.00 -5.54
C TYR A 472 28.62 -19.65 -6.63
N ARG A 473 29.24 -20.29 -7.64
CA ARG A 473 28.50 -21.00 -8.69
C ARG A 473 27.72 -22.19 -8.13
N GLU A 474 28.30 -22.91 -7.17
CA GLU A 474 27.63 -23.99 -6.44
C GLU A 474 26.44 -23.48 -5.64
N GLU A 475 26.60 -22.40 -4.90
CA GLU A 475 25.50 -21.76 -4.17
C GLU A 475 24.31 -21.43 -5.08
N VAL A 476 24.58 -20.88 -6.28
CA VAL A 476 23.53 -20.58 -7.24
C VAL A 476 22.86 -21.86 -7.77
N ARG A 477 23.62 -22.95 -7.99
CA ARG A 477 23.04 -24.25 -8.38
C ARG A 477 22.14 -24.81 -7.29
N GLU A 478 22.60 -24.79 -6.05
CA GLU A 478 21.87 -25.30 -4.89
C GLU A 478 20.62 -24.46 -4.63
N LEU A 479 20.71 -23.13 -4.72
CA LEU A 479 19.57 -22.25 -4.64
C LEU A 479 18.52 -22.55 -5.74
N VAL A 480 18.95 -22.82 -6.97
CA VAL A 480 18.04 -23.23 -8.06
C VAL A 480 17.37 -24.56 -7.74
N SER A 481 18.10 -25.51 -7.14
CA SER A 481 17.56 -26.80 -6.68
C SER A 481 16.54 -26.61 -5.56
N TRP A 482 16.90 -25.84 -4.53
CA TRP A 482 16.04 -25.46 -3.42
C TRP A 482 14.75 -24.77 -3.89
N CYS A 483 14.84 -23.88 -4.88
CA CYS A 483 13.67 -23.25 -5.49
C CYS A 483 12.72 -24.27 -6.13
N LYS A 484 13.24 -25.30 -6.80
CA LYS A 484 12.41 -26.36 -7.41
C LYS A 484 11.66 -27.15 -6.33
N VAL A 485 12.35 -27.56 -5.26
CA VAL A 485 11.74 -28.28 -4.12
C VAL A 485 10.62 -27.45 -3.48
N ASN A 486 10.80 -26.13 -3.43
CA ASN A 486 9.86 -25.20 -2.81
C ASN A 486 8.79 -24.63 -3.73
N ASN A 487 8.68 -25.15 -4.96
CA ASN A 487 7.75 -24.65 -5.97
C ASN A 487 7.89 -23.13 -6.23
N LEU A 488 9.13 -22.63 -6.23
CA LEU A 488 9.47 -21.24 -6.53
C LEU A 488 10.09 -21.15 -7.93
N TYR A 489 9.45 -20.36 -8.80
CA TYR A 489 9.87 -20.22 -10.18
C TYR A 489 10.76 -18.98 -10.37
N LEU A 490 12.02 -19.20 -10.70
CA LEU A 490 12.96 -18.11 -11.02
C LEU A 490 12.64 -17.49 -12.39
N ASN A 491 12.63 -16.16 -12.46
CA ASN A 491 12.54 -15.40 -13.69
C ASN A 491 13.94 -15.02 -14.18
N VAL A 492 14.56 -15.87 -15.01
CA VAL A 492 15.96 -15.67 -15.45
C VAL A 492 16.14 -14.35 -16.19
N ASP A 493 15.16 -13.91 -16.99
CA ASP A 493 15.22 -12.65 -17.73
C ASP A 493 15.24 -11.40 -16.83
N LYS A 494 14.73 -11.50 -15.60
CA LYS A 494 14.72 -10.41 -14.64
C LYS A 494 15.73 -10.58 -13.52
N THR A 495 16.21 -11.80 -13.29
CA THR A 495 17.37 -12.05 -12.46
C THR A 495 18.58 -11.40 -13.13
N LYS A 496 19.34 -10.63 -12.36
CA LYS A 496 20.50 -9.89 -12.87
C LYS A 496 21.70 -10.10 -11.97
N GLU A 497 22.88 -10.15 -12.57
CA GLU A 497 24.14 -10.21 -11.84
C GLU A 497 24.86 -8.86 -11.93
N MET A 498 25.43 -8.40 -10.82
CA MET A 498 26.35 -7.27 -10.81
C MET A 498 27.70 -7.74 -10.27
N VAL A 499 28.78 -7.36 -10.94
CA VAL A 499 30.14 -7.69 -10.52
C VAL A 499 30.88 -6.43 -10.12
N VAL A 500 31.38 -6.38 -8.89
CA VAL A 500 32.17 -5.27 -8.36
C VAL A 500 33.63 -5.71 -8.33
N ASP A 501 34.40 -5.27 -9.32
CA ASP A 501 35.82 -5.62 -9.49
C ASP A 501 36.72 -4.37 -9.65
N PHE A 502 37.51 -4.11 -8.61
CA PHE A 502 38.50 -3.03 -8.56
C PHE A 502 39.94 -3.51 -8.77
N ARG A 503 40.16 -4.78 -9.13
CA ARG A 503 41.49 -5.32 -9.42
C ARG A 503 42.08 -4.63 -10.65
N ARG A 504 43.39 -4.39 -10.63
CA ARG A 504 44.11 -3.74 -11.76
C ARG A 504 44.07 -4.58 -13.03
N ALA A 505 44.26 -5.89 -12.91
CA ALA A 505 44.13 -6.84 -14.01
C ALA A 505 42.72 -7.45 -13.96
N ARG A 506 41.77 -6.77 -14.63
CA ARG A 506 40.40 -7.29 -14.78
C ARG A 506 40.43 -8.48 -15.71
N ARG A 507 39.83 -9.58 -15.28
CA ARG A 507 39.52 -10.72 -16.16
C ARG A 507 38.08 -10.58 -16.60
N ASP A 508 37.77 -11.00 -17.82
CA ASP A 508 36.38 -11.12 -18.23
C ASP A 508 35.65 -12.10 -17.31
N HIS A 509 34.52 -11.65 -16.77
CA HIS A 509 33.71 -12.47 -15.88
C HIS A 509 32.74 -13.28 -16.71
N SER A 510 32.91 -14.59 -16.72
CA SER A 510 31.97 -15.49 -17.39
C SER A 510 30.60 -15.39 -16.72
N PRO A 511 29.51 -15.17 -17.48
CA PRO A 511 28.16 -15.14 -16.93
C PRO A 511 27.78 -16.43 -16.18
N LEU A 512 26.81 -16.31 -15.28
CA LEU A 512 26.13 -17.46 -14.70
C LEU A 512 25.16 -18.06 -15.72
N ALA A 513 25.04 -19.38 -15.74
CA ALA A 513 24.00 -20.07 -16.51
C ALA A 513 22.97 -20.66 -15.53
N ILE A 514 21.71 -20.23 -15.65
CA ILE A 514 20.59 -20.76 -14.88
C ILE A 514 19.63 -21.43 -15.86
N LYS A 515 19.40 -22.74 -15.70
CA LYS A 515 18.54 -23.55 -16.59
C LYS A 515 18.93 -23.45 -18.08
N GLY A 516 20.23 -23.34 -18.38
CA GLY A 516 20.74 -23.21 -19.75
C GLY A 516 20.69 -21.78 -20.32
N SER A 517 20.08 -20.82 -19.62
CA SER A 517 20.04 -19.42 -20.03
C SER A 517 21.12 -18.61 -19.30
N SER A 518 21.82 -17.75 -20.02
CA SER A 518 22.85 -16.86 -19.47
C SER A 518 22.20 -15.71 -18.69
N VAL A 519 22.64 -15.48 -17.46
CA VAL A 519 22.21 -14.35 -16.63
C VAL A 519 22.94 -13.09 -17.11
N GLU A 520 22.18 -12.02 -17.35
CA GLU A 520 22.74 -10.74 -17.78
C GLU A 520 23.58 -10.11 -16.64
N ILE A 521 24.83 -9.79 -16.96
CA ILE A 521 25.71 -8.97 -16.10
C ILE A 521 25.44 -7.49 -16.39
N ILE A 522 25.06 -6.74 -15.35
CA ILE A 522 24.68 -5.34 -15.43
C ILE A 522 25.61 -4.45 -14.62
N LYS A 523 25.73 -3.19 -15.04
CA LYS A 523 26.59 -2.18 -14.39
C LYS A 523 25.91 -1.44 -13.23
N ASN A 524 24.58 -1.49 -13.18
CA ASN A 524 23.80 -0.83 -12.14
C ASN A 524 22.44 -1.50 -11.98
N ILE A 525 21.95 -1.56 -10.74
CA ILE A 525 20.64 -2.11 -10.41
C ILE A 525 19.91 -1.22 -9.40
N LYS A 526 18.59 -1.29 -9.38
CA LYS A 526 17.78 -0.73 -8.32
C LYS A 526 17.41 -1.82 -7.31
N PHE A 527 18.12 -1.86 -6.18
CA PHE A 527 17.91 -2.81 -5.09
C PHE A 527 17.18 -2.13 -3.92
N LEU A 528 16.03 -2.67 -3.51
CA LEU A 528 15.20 -2.18 -2.40
C LEU A 528 14.92 -0.66 -2.42
N GLY A 529 14.85 -0.08 -3.62
CA GLY A 529 14.58 1.36 -3.82
C GLY A 529 15.80 2.23 -4.10
N VAL A 530 17.01 1.72 -3.88
CA VAL A 530 18.29 2.42 -4.05
C VAL A 530 19.01 1.94 -5.31
N HIS A 531 19.60 2.86 -6.06
CA HIS A 531 20.45 2.48 -7.19
C HIS A 531 21.87 2.19 -6.73
N ILE A 532 22.37 0.99 -7.02
CA ILE A 532 23.75 0.56 -6.76
C ILE A 532 24.43 0.37 -8.12
N ALA A 533 25.67 0.83 -8.23
CA ALA A 533 26.48 0.70 -9.44
C ALA A 533 27.72 -0.17 -9.17
N GLU A 534 28.25 -0.83 -10.21
CA GLU A 534 29.44 -1.70 -10.13
C GLU A 534 30.69 -0.97 -9.62
N ASN A 535 30.74 0.34 -9.83
CA ASN A 535 31.83 1.21 -9.37
C ASN A 535 31.54 1.86 -8.02
N LEU A 536 30.43 1.48 -7.36
CA LEU A 536 29.95 2.01 -6.09
C LEU A 536 29.80 3.54 -6.06
N THR A 537 29.62 4.17 -7.23
CA THR A 537 29.27 5.59 -7.32
C THR A 537 27.77 5.81 -7.12
N TRP A 538 27.42 6.90 -6.44
CA TRP A 538 26.04 7.17 -6.04
C TRP A 538 25.30 8.16 -6.94
N THR A 539 25.93 8.63 -8.01
CA THR A 539 25.39 9.67 -8.90
C THR A 539 24.08 9.25 -9.57
N LEU A 540 23.93 7.97 -9.95
CA LEU A 540 22.67 7.47 -10.51
C LEU A 540 21.53 7.54 -9.48
N ASN A 541 21.83 7.15 -8.23
CA ASN A 541 20.89 7.20 -7.12
C ASN A 541 20.48 8.64 -6.80
N THR A 542 21.45 9.54 -6.60
CA THR A 542 21.21 10.95 -6.27
C THR A 542 20.44 11.68 -7.36
N ASN A 543 20.71 11.39 -8.64
CA ASN A 543 19.96 11.94 -9.77
C ASN A 543 18.49 11.47 -9.76
N SER A 544 18.26 10.18 -9.50
CA SER A 544 16.91 9.63 -9.43
C SER A 544 16.09 10.26 -8.28
N ILE A 545 16.71 10.41 -7.11
CA ILE A 545 16.13 11.05 -5.92
C ILE A 545 15.85 12.53 -6.20
N THR A 546 16.81 13.24 -6.80
CA THR A 546 16.70 14.65 -7.17
C THR A 546 15.54 14.87 -8.13
N LYS A 547 15.41 14.06 -9.18
CA LYS A 547 14.30 14.14 -10.15
C LYS A 547 12.93 13.97 -9.46
N ARG A 548 12.81 12.97 -8.58
CA ARG A 548 11.57 12.74 -7.81
C ARG A 548 11.28 13.91 -6.85
N ALA A 549 12.30 14.44 -6.17
CA ALA A 549 12.15 15.56 -5.26
C ALA A 549 11.75 16.85 -6.00
N GLN A 550 12.32 17.11 -7.18
CA GLN A 550 11.93 18.25 -8.04
C GLN A 550 10.46 18.17 -8.48
N GLN A 551 9.96 16.97 -8.81
CA GLN A 551 8.54 16.79 -9.09
C GLN A 551 7.66 17.15 -7.88
N ARG A 552 8.13 16.90 -6.65
CA ARG A 552 7.41 17.32 -5.42
C ARG A 552 7.55 18.82 -5.14
N LEU A 553 8.68 19.44 -5.46
CA LEU A 553 8.86 20.89 -5.38
C LEU A 553 7.87 21.65 -6.26
N TYR A 554 7.47 21.10 -7.41
CA TYR A 554 6.41 21.70 -8.22
C TYR A 554 5.11 21.88 -7.43
N PHE A 555 4.68 20.85 -6.68
CA PHE A 555 3.50 20.95 -5.83
C PHE A 555 3.71 21.96 -4.71
N LEU A 556 4.89 21.97 -4.08
CA LEU A 556 5.22 22.96 -3.04
C LEU A 556 5.11 24.41 -3.57
N ARG A 557 5.58 24.68 -4.80
CA ARG A 557 5.41 25.98 -5.46
C ARG A 557 3.93 26.31 -5.68
N LYS A 558 3.13 25.34 -6.14
CA LYS A 558 1.69 25.51 -6.33
C LYS A 558 0.96 25.81 -5.02
N LEU A 559 1.38 25.20 -3.92
CA LEU A 559 0.85 25.48 -2.59
C LEU A 559 1.23 26.89 -2.13
N ARG A 560 2.46 27.35 -2.40
CA ARG A 560 2.89 28.73 -2.13
C ARG A 560 2.13 29.75 -2.99
N GLU A 561 1.92 29.48 -4.28
CA GLU A 561 1.09 30.30 -5.18
C GLU A 561 -0.38 30.37 -4.72
N ALA A 562 -0.84 29.35 -4.00
CA ALA A 562 -2.16 29.32 -3.36
C ALA A 562 -2.19 30.08 -2.01
N HIS A 563 -1.10 30.75 -1.64
CA HIS A 563 -0.95 31.53 -0.41
C HIS A 563 -1.16 30.73 0.88
N LEU A 564 -0.81 29.44 0.87
CA LEU A 564 -0.88 28.63 2.08
C LEU A 564 0.19 29.07 3.11
N PRO A 565 -0.14 29.09 4.41
CA PRO A 565 0.79 29.43 5.49
C PRO A 565 2.06 28.56 5.51
N SER A 566 3.18 29.16 5.91
CA SER A 566 4.48 28.47 6.01
C SER A 566 4.45 27.18 6.82
N PRO A 567 3.75 27.06 7.97
CA PRO A 567 3.67 25.79 8.71
C PRO A 567 3.10 24.61 7.90
N ILE A 568 2.09 24.88 7.06
CA ILE A 568 1.50 23.90 6.15
C ILE A 568 2.51 23.49 5.08
N LEU A 569 3.22 24.46 4.51
CA LEU A 569 4.25 24.20 3.51
C LEU A 569 5.42 23.40 4.07
N THR A 570 5.85 23.68 5.30
CA THR A 570 6.86 22.92 6.03
C THR A 570 6.42 21.49 6.28
N THR A 571 5.15 21.29 6.66
CA THR A 571 4.58 19.94 6.81
C THR A 571 4.59 19.19 5.48
N PHE A 572 4.16 19.84 4.39
CA PHE A 572 4.20 19.25 3.04
C PHE A 572 5.63 18.85 2.65
N TYR A 573 6.60 19.74 2.88
CA TYR A 573 8.01 19.47 2.63
C TYR A 573 8.48 18.24 3.42
N ARG A 574 8.19 18.17 4.72
CA ARG A 574 8.57 17.04 5.58
C ARG A 574 8.00 15.71 5.06
N GLY A 575 6.70 15.68 4.77
CA GLY A 575 6.00 14.47 4.35
C GLY A 575 6.28 14.01 2.92
N THR A 576 6.72 14.89 2.02
CA THR A 576 6.84 14.54 0.58
C THR A 576 8.21 14.76 -0.05
N VAL A 577 8.95 15.79 0.36
CA VAL A 577 10.28 16.10 -0.20
C VAL A 577 11.35 15.53 0.71
N LYS A 578 11.36 15.89 2.00
CA LYS A 578 12.32 15.37 2.99
C LYS A 578 12.24 13.85 3.07
N SER A 579 11.04 13.27 3.08
CA SER A 579 10.84 11.81 3.06
C SER A 579 11.57 11.13 1.89
N ILE A 580 11.53 11.72 0.68
CA ILE A 580 12.26 11.19 -0.48
C ILE A 580 13.77 11.33 -0.29
N LEU A 581 14.23 12.49 0.18
CA LEU A 581 15.66 12.76 0.40
C LEU A 581 16.26 11.87 1.50
N SER A 582 15.48 11.54 2.53
CA SER A 582 15.93 10.75 3.68
C SER A 582 15.83 9.24 3.48
N SER A 583 15.28 8.78 2.35
CA SER A 583 15.12 7.34 2.07
C SER A 583 16.50 6.69 1.92
N CYS A 584 16.81 5.71 2.78
CA CYS A 584 18.09 5.01 2.79
C CYS A 584 19.30 5.93 2.90
N ILE A 585 19.16 7.16 3.42
CA ILE A 585 20.23 8.17 3.34
C ILE A 585 21.51 7.75 4.04
N ILE A 586 21.40 6.88 5.07
CA ILE A 586 22.53 6.36 5.82
C ILE A 586 23.46 5.49 4.97
N THR A 587 22.94 4.83 3.93
CA THR A 587 23.71 3.87 3.12
C THR A 587 24.61 4.57 2.08
N TRP A 588 24.12 5.65 1.47
CA TRP A 588 24.74 6.22 0.27
C TRP A 588 25.28 7.64 0.43
N PHE A 589 24.79 8.43 1.39
CA PHE A 589 25.15 9.86 1.48
C PHE A 589 26.60 10.08 1.91
N GLY A 590 27.11 9.25 2.82
CA GLY A 590 28.51 9.29 3.27
C GLY A 590 29.50 9.15 2.11
N ASN A 591 29.16 8.34 1.09
CA ASN A 591 30.01 8.06 -0.06
C ASN A 591 29.68 8.90 -1.31
N CYS A 592 28.80 9.90 -1.19
CA CYS A 592 28.50 10.81 -2.29
C CYS A 592 29.63 11.80 -2.58
N THR A 593 29.82 12.11 -3.86
CA THR A 593 30.75 13.17 -4.29
C THR A 593 30.32 14.54 -3.78
N ALA A 594 31.25 15.50 -3.74
CA ALA A 594 30.91 16.89 -3.41
C ALA A 594 29.86 17.48 -4.37
N PHE A 595 29.86 17.07 -5.64
CA PHE A 595 28.87 17.47 -6.64
C PHE A 595 27.47 16.93 -6.30
N ASP A 596 27.37 15.65 -5.96
CA ASP A 596 26.11 15.00 -5.55
C ASP A 596 25.51 15.67 -4.31
N ARG A 597 26.34 15.88 -3.28
CA ARG A 597 25.93 16.57 -2.04
C ARG A 597 25.42 17.98 -2.31
N LYS A 598 26.12 18.76 -3.15
CA LYS A 598 25.69 20.10 -3.58
C LYS A 598 24.34 20.05 -4.31
N THR A 599 24.13 19.07 -5.18
CA THR A 599 22.88 18.90 -5.93
C THR A 599 21.70 18.62 -5.00
N LEU A 600 21.85 17.72 -4.03
CA LEU A 600 20.83 17.44 -3.03
C LEU A 600 20.57 18.66 -2.13
N GLN A 601 21.61 19.37 -1.70
CA GLN A 601 21.47 20.57 -0.89
C GLN A 601 20.71 21.69 -1.63
N ARG A 602 20.84 21.80 -2.97
CA ARG A 602 20.06 22.75 -3.78
C ARG A 602 18.55 22.49 -3.69
N ILE A 603 18.11 21.23 -3.57
CA ILE A 603 16.70 20.90 -3.37
C ILE A 603 16.19 21.46 -2.05
N VAL A 604 16.95 21.26 -0.96
CA VAL A 604 16.61 21.79 0.37
C VAL A 604 16.55 23.32 0.34
N ARG A 605 17.58 23.99 -0.22
CA ARG A 605 17.61 25.45 -0.35
C ARG A 605 16.46 26.00 -1.21
N THR A 606 16.06 25.26 -2.25
CA THR A 606 14.91 25.65 -3.08
C THR A 606 13.61 25.57 -2.29
N ALA A 607 13.42 24.50 -1.50
CA ALA A 607 12.26 24.38 -0.63
C ALA A 607 12.24 25.50 0.43
N GLU A 608 13.37 25.78 1.07
CA GLU A 608 13.55 26.84 2.06
C GLU A 608 13.12 28.20 1.49
N LYS A 609 13.59 28.56 0.29
CA LYS A 609 13.19 29.79 -0.40
C LYS A 609 11.69 29.85 -0.71
N ILE A 610 11.07 28.74 -1.09
CA ILE A 610 9.63 28.69 -1.41
C ILE A 610 8.79 28.87 -0.13
N ILE A 611 9.23 28.26 0.98
CA ILE A 611 8.51 28.28 2.25
C ILE A 611 8.72 29.61 2.98
N GLY A 612 9.93 30.17 2.90
CA GLY A 612 10.35 31.35 3.67
C GLY A 612 10.67 31.04 5.13
N VAL A 613 11.09 29.81 5.44
CA VAL A 613 11.50 29.36 6.78
C VAL A 613 12.74 28.49 6.63
N SER A 614 13.73 28.68 7.52
CA SER A 614 14.96 27.88 7.56
C SER A 614 14.67 26.38 7.67
N LEU A 615 15.35 25.58 6.84
CA LEU A 615 15.22 24.12 6.84
C LEU A 615 16.56 23.46 7.20
N PRO A 616 16.55 22.31 7.89
CA PRO A 616 17.78 21.55 8.12
C PRO A 616 18.47 21.21 6.81
N SER A 617 19.80 21.39 6.76
CA SER A 617 20.63 21.01 5.62
C SER A 617 20.54 19.51 5.35
N ILE A 618 20.90 19.06 4.14
CA ILE A 618 20.90 17.62 3.82
C ILE A 618 21.90 16.86 4.71
N THR A 619 23.02 17.49 5.06
CA THR A 619 24.00 16.94 5.99
C THR A 619 23.42 16.80 7.40
N ASN A 620 22.66 17.79 7.89
CA ASN A 620 22.00 17.68 9.18
C ASN A 620 20.95 16.57 9.18
N ILE A 621 20.19 16.43 8.07
CA ILE A 621 19.23 15.33 7.92
C ILE A 621 19.94 13.97 7.99
N TYR A 622 21.09 13.83 7.33
CA TYR A 622 21.92 12.62 7.40
C TYR A 622 22.42 12.34 8.82
N ILE A 623 23.05 13.32 9.48
CA ILE A 623 23.56 13.17 10.86
C ILE A 623 22.44 12.77 11.82
N THR A 624 21.30 13.46 11.78
CA THR A 624 20.14 13.12 12.61
C THR A 624 19.64 11.70 12.35
N ARG A 625 19.73 11.19 11.11
CA ARG A 625 19.35 9.81 10.81
C ARG A 625 20.35 8.82 11.38
N CYS A 626 21.65 9.04 11.18
CA CYS A 626 22.69 8.21 11.77
C CYS A 626 22.54 8.10 13.30
N THR A 627 22.28 9.22 13.99
CA THR A 627 22.11 9.22 15.45
C THR A 627 20.85 8.48 15.91
N LEU A 628 19.77 8.51 15.11
CA LEU A 628 18.54 7.79 15.46
C LEU A 628 18.72 6.28 15.34
N GLU A 629 19.41 5.83 14.28
CA GLU A 629 19.70 4.40 14.08
C GLU A 629 20.66 3.87 15.15
N SER A 630 21.67 4.64 15.55
CA SER A 630 22.60 4.24 16.62
C SER A 630 21.98 4.13 18.02
N HIS A 631 20.75 4.62 18.20
CA HIS A 631 19.99 4.44 19.44
C HIS A 631 18.97 3.28 19.35
N GLN A 632 18.75 2.72 18.16
CA GLN A 632 17.83 1.60 17.93
C GLN A 632 18.54 0.23 17.94
N HIS A 633 19.84 0.22 17.62
CA HIS A 633 20.75 -0.91 17.77
C HIS A 633 21.64 -0.69 18.99
#